data_AF-F3ZRF7-F1
#
_entry.id   AF-F3ZRF7-F1
#
_cell.length_a   1.000
_cell.length_b   1.000
_cell.length_c   1.000
_cell.angle_alpha   90.00
_cell.angle_beta   90.00
_cell.angle_gamma   90.00
#
_symmetry.space_group_name_H-M   'P 1'
#
loop_
_entity.id
_entity.type
_entity.pdbx_description
1 polymer ?
#
loop_
_entity_poly.entity_id
_entity_poly.type
_entity_poly.pdbx_seq_one_letter_code
_entity_poly.pdbx_strand_id
1 'polypeptide(L)'
;MDTYIQHIETVDLSSQVKDYSNTNIFHQLSNVLNLIDDTCDISAALQKQITTLRNKITIDGKLLNTFISNKIPFGIDTQYRELQVSEILNIENHSGVIDRVIRAFAPLDPDKLRQVIFKTRKLRHKDILESIDSQPRIFYTPYQTIFHLLYKKYFNYSLQIVKLPFDEYWNKENDFNKDKLATCYIEFLTLAQKLNLSHILKDYKFIGWTFKHCIDKKWAIPAENLPIWLENWVQEESEQRNLFIKKLGFHTVDSPIVTFRKALIDPNTNPKRKQKLYQLCKPLQKVLWNTIAWLSQFDTDIITNNIHLIKQIESQRPLVSDQRKLVIPLIDHIDEENKYIYKLEETSRHETLYVLPENLEYTADLYSIIKEQMGTIKITDHFCDKYTSYFKKEVIEVHKRIDLEDLTKNSTSWSAPFYQTWIYKIKYPIYIYQGDKIPHKLVYKNVILKKQSYGSQVYIDGKYFITNKLKHSILGNIKHYLPKDALDDLKEWHYKTLKDPSLLDYLFFKSDYIIEKLIKERLGFSLDQQKSSKLRPFCQAIYHLSNLGYDLKRLNREGALLTNIITITGSKIKCLVQCAKEETLQLSPEYWHLLSSPNTTLLVVFPQNRSRLFTSQEDLLKDSLFKHIQVIIPKPNTPEEMNELLEKVKFRKKIILKPD
;
A
#
# COMPACT_ATOMS: atom_id res chain seq x y z
N MET A 1 76.60 49.96 -41.53
CA MET A 1 75.59 49.56 -40.53
C MET A 1 76.17 49.42 -39.12
N ASP A 2 77.40 48.91 -38.95
CA ASP A 2 78.08 48.81 -37.62
C ASP A 2 78.15 50.14 -36.84
N THR A 3 78.16 51.27 -37.54
CA THR A 3 78.24 52.62 -36.94
C THR A 3 76.95 53.09 -36.25
N TYR A 4 75.77 52.60 -36.67
CA TYR A 4 74.48 53.10 -36.15
C TYR A 4 74.10 52.50 -34.79
N ILE A 5 74.45 51.23 -34.53
CA ILE A 5 74.12 50.59 -33.24
C ILE A 5 74.99 51.15 -32.11
N GLN A 6 76.22 51.61 -32.42
CA GLN A 6 77.13 52.18 -31.43
C GLN A 6 76.65 53.52 -30.84
N HIS A 7 75.76 54.25 -31.51
CA HIS A 7 75.28 55.58 -31.08
C HIS A 7 73.94 55.54 -30.32
N ILE A 8 73.36 54.36 -30.09
CA ILE A 8 72.12 54.20 -29.30
C ILE A 8 72.39 54.47 -27.80
N GLU A 9 71.62 55.35 -27.18
CA GLU A 9 71.54 55.47 -25.71
C GLU A 9 70.88 54.23 -25.09
N THR A 10 71.21 53.87 -23.86
CA THR A 10 70.57 52.75 -23.16
C THR A 10 69.05 52.94 -23.08
N VAL A 11 68.27 51.97 -23.56
CA VAL A 11 66.81 52.00 -23.61
C VAL A 11 66.23 50.99 -22.63
N ASP A 12 65.38 51.44 -21.70
CA ASP A 12 64.59 50.56 -20.84
C ASP A 12 63.23 50.26 -21.49
N LEU A 13 62.95 48.97 -21.71
CA LEU A 13 61.71 48.47 -22.31
C LEU A 13 60.63 48.12 -21.27
N SER A 14 60.72 48.62 -20.04
CA SER A 14 59.68 48.45 -19.02
C SER A 14 58.30 48.97 -19.45
N SER A 15 57.25 48.50 -18.77
CA SER A 15 55.84 48.39 -19.19
C SER A 15 55.06 49.65 -19.61
N GLN A 16 55.70 50.77 -19.92
CA GLN A 16 55.02 52.03 -20.23
C GLN A 16 54.56 52.16 -21.69
N VAL A 17 54.97 51.27 -22.60
CA VAL A 17 54.64 51.38 -24.03
C VAL A 17 53.74 50.22 -24.47
N LYS A 18 52.55 50.57 -24.99
CA LYS A 18 51.56 49.59 -25.51
C LYS A 18 51.92 49.04 -26.89
N ASP A 19 52.73 49.78 -27.66
CA ASP A 19 53.20 49.41 -29.00
C ASP A 19 54.52 50.11 -29.32
N TYR A 20 55.55 49.34 -29.66
CA TYR A 20 56.87 49.84 -30.05
C TYR A 20 57.02 50.10 -31.56
N SER A 21 55.99 49.87 -32.37
CA SER A 21 56.01 49.93 -33.84
C SER A 21 56.69 51.16 -34.46
N ASN A 22 56.63 52.32 -33.79
CA ASN A 22 57.19 53.59 -34.27
C ASN A 22 58.52 54.00 -33.60
N THR A 23 59.17 53.08 -32.90
CA THR A 23 60.40 53.39 -32.15
C THR A 23 61.67 53.08 -32.94
N ASN A 24 62.74 53.84 -32.72
CA ASN A 24 64.04 53.59 -33.34
C ASN A 24 64.55 52.16 -33.01
N ILE A 25 64.24 51.68 -31.80
CA ILE A 25 64.58 50.33 -31.36
C ILE A 25 63.80 49.24 -32.13
N PHE A 26 62.55 49.49 -32.54
CA PHE A 26 61.78 48.59 -33.40
C PHE A 26 62.42 48.45 -34.78
N HIS A 27 62.79 49.55 -35.44
CA HIS A 27 63.43 49.51 -36.76
C HIS A 27 64.76 48.77 -36.72
N GLN A 28 65.53 48.92 -35.65
CA GLN A 28 66.81 48.22 -35.48
C GLN A 28 66.62 46.72 -35.20
N LEU A 29 65.65 46.36 -34.35
CA LEU A 29 65.30 44.97 -34.13
C LEU A 29 64.78 44.33 -35.43
N SER A 30 63.92 45.00 -36.18
CA SER A 30 63.43 44.54 -37.49
C SER A 30 64.58 44.28 -38.47
N ASN A 31 65.52 45.22 -38.60
CA ASN A 31 66.68 45.06 -39.48
C ASN A 31 67.57 43.88 -39.06
N VAL A 32 67.80 43.68 -37.76
CA VAL A 32 68.59 42.54 -37.27
C VAL A 32 67.84 41.22 -37.47
N LEU A 33 66.53 41.17 -37.23
CA LEU A 33 65.72 39.96 -37.37
C LEU A 33 65.51 39.54 -38.84
N ASN A 34 65.42 40.52 -39.77
CA ASN A 34 65.32 40.25 -41.21
C ASN A 34 66.60 39.68 -41.81
N LEU A 35 67.75 39.86 -41.14
CA LEU A 35 69.04 39.27 -41.54
C LEU A 35 69.23 37.85 -41.03
N ILE A 36 68.25 37.30 -40.30
CA ILE A 36 68.27 35.95 -39.73
C ILE A 36 67.35 35.06 -40.55
N ASP A 37 67.96 34.17 -41.33
CA ASP A 37 67.25 33.12 -42.05
C ASP A 37 66.54 32.15 -41.09
N ASP A 38 65.53 31.45 -41.59
CA ASP A 38 64.66 30.57 -40.79
C ASP A 38 65.38 29.37 -40.15
N THR A 39 66.64 29.10 -40.55
CA THR A 39 67.51 28.07 -39.95
C THR A 39 68.19 28.53 -38.65
N CYS A 40 68.07 29.80 -38.27
CA CYS A 40 68.75 30.41 -37.10
C CYS A 40 70.29 30.34 -37.11
N ASP A 41 70.92 30.17 -38.28
CA ASP A 41 72.37 30.27 -38.42
C ASP A 41 72.82 31.74 -38.38
N ILE A 42 73.50 32.13 -37.31
CA ILE A 42 73.91 33.52 -37.06
C ILE A 42 75.40 33.68 -37.38
N SER A 43 75.72 34.52 -38.37
CA SER A 43 77.11 34.87 -38.69
C SER A 43 77.81 35.57 -37.53
N ALA A 44 79.14 35.44 -37.42
CA ALA A 44 79.92 36.07 -36.34
C ALA A 44 79.78 37.61 -36.29
N ALA A 45 79.61 38.25 -37.45
CA ALA A 45 79.37 39.69 -37.55
C ALA A 45 77.98 40.08 -37.00
N LEU A 46 76.93 39.33 -37.38
CA LEU A 46 75.57 39.53 -36.88
C LEU A 46 75.48 39.26 -35.37
N GLN A 47 76.20 38.26 -34.87
CA GLN A 47 76.29 37.96 -33.44
C GLN A 47 76.91 39.11 -32.64
N LYS A 48 77.92 39.80 -33.19
CA LYS A 48 78.52 40.99 -32.58
C LYS A 48 77.52 42.15 -32.52
N GLN A 49 76.72 42.34 -33.58
CA GLN A 49 75.65 43.34 -33.60
C GLN A 49 74.55 43.04 -32.59
N ILE A 50 74.08 41.78 -32.52
CA ILE A 50 73.09 41.31 -31.53
C ILE A 50 73.62 41.54 -30.11
N THR A 51 74.89 41.23 -29.84
CA THR A 51 75.49 41.40 -28.51
C THR A 51 75.59 42.88 -28.12
N THR A 52 75.97 43.73 -29.06
CA THR A 52 76.02 45.19 -28.85
C THR A 52 74.64 45.75 -28.56
N LEU A 53 73.63 45.29 -29.30
CA LEU A 53 72.24 45.71 -29.12
C LEU A 53 71.67 45.21 -27.77
N ARG A 54 71.97 43.97 -27.37
CA ARG A 54 71.56 43.41 -26.08
C ARG A 54 72.12 44.16 -24.88
N ASN A 55 73.36 44.63 -24.96
CA ASN A 55 74.00 45.40 -23.88
C ASN A 55 73.41 46.80 -23.69
N LYS A 56 72.64 47.29 -24.67
CA LYS A 56 72.01 48.61 -24.65
C LYS A 56 70.54 48.59 -24.26
N ILE A 57 69.97 47.40 -24.11
CA ILE A 57 68.58 47.22 -23.72
C ILE A 57 68.54 46.78 -22.27
N THR A 58 67.72 47.47 -21.48
CA THR A 58 67.35 47.07 -20.13
C THR A 58 65.86 46.78 -20.04
N ILE A 59 65.47 45.98 -19.04
CA ILE A 59 64.07 45.75 -18.68
C ILE A 59 63.98 45.95 -17.18
N ASP A 60 63.16 46.90 -16.73
CA ASP A 60 63.02 47.29 -15.32
C ASP A 60 64.39 47.62 -14.69
N GLY A 61 65.22 48.39 -15.39
CA GLY A 61 66.56 48.78 -14.94
C GLY A 61 67.62 47.67 -14.94
N LYS A 62 67.31 46.44 -15.36
CA LYS A 62 68.26 45.31 -15.42
C LYS A 62 68.68 45.02 -16.86
N LEU A 63 69.98 44.71 -17.05
CA LEU A 63 70.54 44.27 -18.33
C LEU A 63 69.89 42.96 -18.83
N LEU A 64 69.84 42.77 -20.15
CA LEU A 64 69.30 41.57 -20.80
C LEU A 64 70.13 40.29 -20.51
N ASN A 65 69.94 39.70 -19.33
CA ASN A 65 70.44 38.37 -18.98
C ASN A 65 69.55 37.24 -19.57
N THR A 66 69.87 35.97 -19.31
CA THR A 66 68.96 34.85 -19.63
C THR A 66 67.69 34.94 -18.80
N PHE A 67 66.56 35.18 -19.45
CA PHE A 67 65.27 35.26 -18.78
C PHE A 67 64.47 33.97 -18.86
N ILE A 68 63.51 33.82 -17.94
CA ILE A 68 62.59 32.68 -17.92
C ILE A 68 61.39 33.01 -18.82
N SER A 69 61.12 32.13 -19.80
CA SER A 69 59.89 32.20 -20.58
C SER A 69 58.69 32.03 -19.66
N ASN A 70 57.65 32.84 -19.83
CA ASN A 70 56.46 32.70 -19.01
C ASN A 70 55.62 31.47 -19.40
N LYS A 71 55.89 30.83 -20.53
CA LYS A 71 55.02 29.77 -21.08
C LYS A 71 55.43 28.39 -20.58
N ILE A 72 54.48 27.66 -20.02
CA ILE A 72 54.62 26.26 -19.60
C ILE A 72 53.72 25.40 -20.51
N PRO A 73 54.27 24.79 -21.56
CA PRO A 73 53.50 23.95 -22.47
C PRO A 73 53.24 22.56 -21.87
N PHE A 74 52.06 22.02 -22.15
CA PHE A 74 51.66 20.64 -21.88
C PHE A 74 50.99 20.04 -23.11
N GLY A 75 51.31 18.80 -23.46
CA GLY A 75 50.73 18.11 -24.61
C GLY A 75 51.22 18.62 -25.97
N ILE A 76 50.68 18.02 -27.04
CA ILE A 76 50.99 18.32 -28.45
C ILE A 76 49.65 18.51 -29.20
N ASP A 77 49.65 19.32 -30.26
CA ASP A 77 48.52 19.57 -31.17
C ASP A 77 47.21 19.93 -30.46
N THR A 78 46.13 19.17 -30.72
CA THR A 78 44.78 19.38 -30.15
C THR A 78 44.73 19.26 -28.63
N GLN A 79 45.76 18.67 -28.02
CA GLN A 79 45.92 18.55 -26.58
C GLN A 79 46.89 19.57 -25.98
N TYR A 80 47.38 20.53 -26.77
CA TYR A 80 48.24 21.60 -26.30
C TYR A 80 47.53 22.47 -25.27
N ARG A 81 48.17 22.69 -24.12
CA ARG A 81 47.73 23.56 -23.02
C ARG A 81 48.91 24.38 -22.57
N GLU A 82 48.68 25.66 -22.28
CA GLU A 82 49.75 26.58 -21.87
C GLU A 82 49.36 27.26 -20.56
N LEU A 83 50.17 27.04 -19.52
CA LEU A 83 50.09 27.77 -18.25
C LEU A 83 51.16 28.86 -18.20
N GLN A 84 50.98 29.84 -17.32
CA GLN A 84 51.97 30.89 -17.11
C GLN A 84 52.81 30.65 -15.84
N VAL A 85 54.14 30.75 -15.96
CA VAL A 85 55.08 30.64 -14.82
C VAL A 85 54.77 31.69 -13.77
N SER A 86 54.48 32.93 -14.18
CA SER A 86 54.15 34.04 -13.28
C SER A 86 52.88 33.84 -12.45
N GLU A 87 51.96 32.98 -12.90
CA GLU A 87 50.72 32.66 -12.17
C GLU A 87 50.93 31.52 -11.16
N ILE A 88 52.00 30.74 -11.31
CA ILE A 88 52.29 29.55 -10.49
C ILE A 88 53.40 29.83 -9.47
N LEU A 89 54.42 30.59 -9.88
CA LEU A 89 55.61 30.90 -9.12
C LEU A 89 55.78 32.41 -8.98
N ASN A 90 56.06 32.87 -7.77
CA ASN A 90 56.48 34.26 -7.53
C ASN A 90 57.99 34.37 -7.79
N ILE A 91 58.39 34.32 -9.06
CA ILE A 91 59.80 34.43 -9.45
C ILE A 91 60.14 35.90 -9.61
N GLU A 92 61.18 36.37 -8.92
CA GLU A 92 61.75 37.72 -9.06
C GLU A 92 62.22 38.06 -10.49
N ASN A 93 62.32 37.05 -11.36
CA ASN A 93 62.75 37.17 -12.75
C ASN A 93 61.55 37.29 -13.70
N HIS A 94 60.96 38.49 -13.76
CA HIS A 94 60.34 39.20 -14.90
C HIS A 94 59.64 38.41 -16.04
N SER A 95 59.23 37.14 -15.88
CA SER A 95 58.74 36.29 -16.98
C SER A 95 57.51 36.89 -17.65
N GLY A 96 56.58 37.43 -16.85
CA GLY A 96 55.42 38.17 -17.34
C GLY A 96 55.73 39.56 -17.91
N VAL A 97 56.85 40.19 -17.53
CA VAL A 97 57.27 41.48 -18.12
C VAL A 97 57.76 41.27 -19.53
N ILE A 98 58.56 40.24 -19.77
CA ILE A 98 59.18 39.99 -21.09
C ILE A 98 58.15 39.56 -22.12
N ASP A 99 57.20 38.69 -21.75
CA ASP A 99 56.12 38.35 -22.67
C ASP A 99 55.22 39.56 -22.96
N ARG A 100 55.13 40.55 -22.06
CA ARG A 100 54.47 41.85 -22.37
C ARG A 100 55.31 42.68 -23.33
N VAL A 101 56.61 42.79 -23.12
CA VAL A 101 57.54 43.50 -24.01
C VAL A 101 57.52 42.89 -25.41
N ILE A 102 57.65 41.56 -25.54
CA ILE A 102 57.59 40.87 -26.83
C ILE A 102 56.26 41.13 -27.54
N ARG A 103 55.13 41.11 -26.82
CA ARG A 103 53.82 41.44 -27.40
C ARG A 103 53.72 42.88 -27.88
N ALA A 104 54.41 43.82 -27.24
CA ALA A 104 54.45 45.21 -27.67
C ALA A 104 55.28 45.41 -28.95
N PHE A 105 56.04 44.39 -29.40
CA PHE A 105 56.66 44.30 -30.73
C PHE A 105 55.83 43.44 -31.69
N ALA A 106 54.49 43.53 -31.64
CA ALA A 106 53.57 42.66 -32.39
C ALA A 106 53.88 42.45 -33.89
N PRO A 107 54.41 43.42 -34.65
CA PRO A 107 54.76 43.21 -36.06
C PRO A 107 56.00 42.33 -36.32
N LEU A 108 56.82 42.07 -35.30
CA LEU A 108 58.05 41.27 -35.41
C LEU A 108 57.78 39.81 -35.03
N ASP A 109 58.59 38.89 -35.57
CA ASP A 109 58.52 37.48 -35.22
C ASP A 109 58.85 37.27 -33.72
N PRO A 110 57.86 36.87 -32.90
CA PRO A 110 58.03 36.74 -31.46
C PRO A 110 58.98 35.59 -31.09
N ASP A 111 59.13 34.57 -31.94
CA ASP A 111 60.01 33.45 -31.66
C ASP A 111 61.48 33.79 -31.98
N LYS A 112 61.74 34.52 -33.08
CA LYS A 112 63.08 35.09 -33.33
C LYS A 112 63.48 36.08 -32.22
N LEU A 113 62.54 36.92 -31.75
CA LEU A 113 62.77 37.79 -30.59
C LEU A 113 63.14 37.00 -29.32
N ARG A 114 62.40 35.94 -29.01
CA ARG A 114 62.66 35.08 -27.83
C ARG A 114 64.00 34.37 -27.90
N GLN A 115 64.36 33.84 -29.07
CA GLN A 115 65.55 33.01 -29.24
C GLN A 115 66.83 33.83 -29.36
N VAL A 116 66.78 34.93 -30.12
CA VAL A 116 68.00 35.66 -30.53
C VAL A 116 68.27 36.88 -29.66
N ILE A 117 67.23 37.69 -29.40
CA ILE A 117 67.37 38.97 -28.70
C ILE A 117 67.26 38.77 -27.18
N PHE A 118 66.14 38.22 -26.71
CA PHE A 118 65.85 38.07 -25.29
C PHE A 118 66.43 36.80 -24.67
N LYS A 119 66.88 35.83 -25.50
CA LYS A 119 67.41 34.51 -25.08
C LYS A 119 66.63 33.88 -23.92
N THR A 120 65.32 33.72 -24.09
CA THR A 120 64.46 33.15 -23.05
C THR A 120 64.71 31.65 -22.89
N ARG A 121 64.93 31.19 -21.65
CA ARG A 121 64.99 29.76 -21.30
C ARG A 121 63.63 29.29 -20.80
N LYS A 122 63.20 28.09 -21.22
CA LYS A 122 62.04 27.41 -20.62
C LYS A 122 62.48 26.68 -19.37
N LEU A 123 61.77 26.85 -18.26
CA LEU A 123 61.99 26.02 -17.06
C LEU A 123 61.50 24.60 -17.35
N ARG A 124 62.22 23.59 -16.85
CA ARG A 124 61.73 22.21 -16.93
C ARG A 124 60.59 22.05 -15.94
N HIS A 125 59.58 21.26 -16.27
CA HIS A 125 58.44 21.02 -15.39
C HIS A 125 58.83 20.50 -14.00
N LYS A 126 59.92 19.71 -13.89
CA LYS A 126 60.47 19.25 -12.61
C LYS A 126 61.03 20.40 -11.76
N ASP A 127 61.75 21.33 -12.37
CA ASP A 127 62.30 22.50 -11.66
C ASP A 127 61.16 23.40 -11.15
N ILE A 128 60.06 23.51 -11.91
CA ILE A 128 58.86 24.24 -11.50
C ILE A 128 58.21 23.54 -10.30
N LEU A 129 58.06 22.21 -10.34
CA LEU A 129 57.50 21.44 -9.24
C LEU A 129 58.31 21.62 -7.94
N GLU A 130 59.64 21.44 -8.01
CA GLU A 130 60.55 21.65 -6.87
C GLU A 130 60.43 23.08 -6.32
N SER A 131 60.28 24.08 -7.20
CA SER A 131 60.10 25.48 -6.81
C SER A 131 58.73 25.74 -6.17
N ILE A 132 57.66 25.06 -6.58
CA ILE A 132 56.34 25.15 -5.93
C ILE A 132 56.45 24.59 -4.52
N ASP A 133 57.08 23.41 -4.36
CA ASP A 133 57.19 22.73 -3.08
C ASP A 133 58.08 23.48 -2.09
N SER A 134 59.13 24.17 -2.57
CA SER A 134 60.01 24.98 -1.73
C SER A 134 59.40 26.31 -1.23
N GLN A 135 58.26 26.76 -1.78
CA GLN A 135 57.61 28.00 -1.32
C GLN A 135 57.13 27.87 0.15
N PRO A 136 57.15 28.96 0.94
CA PRO A 136 56.76 28.91 2.35
C PRO A 136 55.26 28.65 2.57
N ARG A 137 54.42 28.77 1.53
CA ARG A 137 52.98 28.53 1.61
C ARG A 137 52.69 27.06 1.90
N ILE A 138 51.80 26.80 2.86
CA ILE A 138 51.44 25.46 3.35
C ILE A 138 50.40 24.70 2.48
N PHE A 139 49.86 25.36 1.44
CA PHE A 139 48.89 24.77 0.51
C PHE A 139 49.17 25.22 -0.93
N TYR A 140 48.70 24.43 -1.90
CA TYR A 140 48.78 24.73 -3.33
C TYR A 140 47.67 25.67 -3.76
N THR A 141 47.98 26.72 -4.52
CA THR A 141 46.98 27.64 -5.12
C THR A 141 46.14 26.95 -6.21
N PRO A 142 45.03 27.57 -6.68
CA PRO A 142 44.29 27.08 -7.84
C PRO A 142 45.17 26.79 -9.08
N TYR A 143 46.09 27.71 -9.40
CA TYR A 143 47.03 27.56 -10.52
C TYR A 143 48.02 26.41 -10.31
N GLN A 144 48.59 26.30 -9.10
CA GLN A 144 49.50 25.20 -8.73
C GLN A 144 48.78 23.85 -8.74
N THR A 145 47.52 23.81 -8.33
CA THR A 145 46.68 22.60 -8.37
C THR A 145 46.43 22.16 -9.81
N ILE A 146 46.11 23.09 -10.73
CA ILE A 146 45.97 22.78 -12.17
C ILE A 146 47.30 22.31 -12.78
N PHE A 147 48.41 22.93 -12.40
CA PHE A 147 49.74 22.47 -12.81
C PHE A 147 49.98 21.02 -12.37
N HIS A 148 49.66 20.66 -11.12
CA HIS A 148 49.77 19.28 -10.63
C HIS A 148 48.87 18.31 -11.39
N LEU A 149 47.63 18.69 -11.70
CA LEU A 149 46.71 17.85 -12.47
C LEU A 149 47.24 17.60 -13.89
N LEU A 150 47.76 18.63 -14.56
CA LEU A 150 48.38 18.51 -15.88
C LEU A 150 49.67 17.69 -15.81
N TYR A 151 50.54 17.98 -14.84
CA TYR A 151 51.81 17.26 -14.66
C TYR A 151 51.58 15.76 -14.45
N LYS A 152 50.66 15.41 -13.54
CA LYS A 152 50.26 14.02 -13.30
C LYS A 152 49.75 13.36 -14.58
N LYS A 153 48.91 14.04 -15.36
CA LYS A 153 48.34 13.49 -16.60
C LYS A 153 49.38 13.21 -17.67
N TYR A 154 50.28 14.16 -17.95
CA TYR A 154 51.20 14.05 -19.09
C TYR A 154 52.49 13.30 -18.77
N PHE A 155 52.91 13.26 -17.51
CA PHE A 155 54.17 12.62 -17.11
C PHE A 155 53.97 11.34 -16.29
N ASN A 156 52.72 10.96 -16.01
CA ASN A 156 52.32 9.75 -15.25
C ASN A 156 53.12 9.51 -13.96
N TYR A 157 53.55 10.59 -13.31
CA TYR A 157 54.42 10.55 -12.16
C TYR A 157 53.59 10.50 -10.88
N SER A 158 53.93 9.60 -9.96
CA SER A 158 53.38 9.61 -8.60
C SER A 158 53.97 10.81 -7.85
N LEU A 159 53.28 11.95 -7.93
CA LEU A 159 53.62 13.13 -7.15
C LEU A 159 53.50 12.80 -5.66
N GLN A 160 54.61 12.90 -4.93
CA GLN A 160 54.54 13.04 -3.48
C GLN A 160 53.92 14.41 -3.19
N ILE A 161 52.69 14.40 -2.71
CA ILE A 161 51.96 15.62 -2.36
C ILE A 161 52.58 16.14 -1.07
N VAL A 162 53.38 17.22 -1.17
CA VAL A 162 54.07 17.83 -0.01
C VAL A 162 53.14 18.80 0.73
N LYS A 163 52.18 19.41 0.02
CA LYS A 163 51.26 20.42 0.55
C LYS A 163 49.80 20.02 0.31
N LEU A 164 48.88 20.56 1.10
CA LEU A 164 47.46 20.33 0.86
C LEU A 164 47.00 21.13 -0.38
N PRO A 165 46.11 20.57 -1.22
CA PRO A 165 45.36 21.37 -2.20
C PRO A 165 44.57 22.51 -1.53
N PHE A 166 44.31 23.61 -2.26
CA PHE A 166 43.59 24.77 -1.69
C PHE A 166 42.25 24.40 -1.07
N ASP A 167 41.51 23.48 -1.70
CA ASP A 167 40.17 23.10 -1.28
C ASP A 167 40.20 22.29 0.01
N GLU A 168 41.12 21.33 0.14
CA GLU A 168 41.33 20.60 1.38
C GLU A 168 41.77 21.51 2.54
N TYR A 169 42.64 22.48 2.25
CA TYR A 169 43.12 23.43 3.25
C TYR A 169 41.97 24.26 3.83
N TRP A 170 41.20 24.93 2.98
CA TRP A 170 40.07 25.77 3.42
C TRP A 170 38.90 24.96 4.01
N ASN A 171 38.87 23.64 3.78
CA ASN A 171 37.88 22.75 4.41
C ASN A 171 38.28 22.28 5.82
N LYS A 172 39.59 22.21 6.14
CA LYS A 172 40.11 21.69 7.42
C LYS A 172 40.44 22.78 8.45
N GLU A 173 40.53 24.04 8.03
CA GLU A 173 40.84 25.15 8.94
C GLU A 173 39.77 25.26 10.05
N ASN A 174 40.19 25.54 11.29
CA ASN A 174 39.32 25.58 12.48
C ASN A 174 38.12 26.54 12.36
N ASP A 175 38.18 27.47 11.41
CA ASP A 175 37.04 28.26 10.91
C ASP A 175 36.85 27.95 9.42
N PHE A 176 35.88 27.11 9.09
CA PHE A 176 35.51 26.79 7.72
C PHE A 176 35.14 28.07 6.95
N ASN A 177 36.08 28.59 6.13
CA ASN A 177 35.88 29.84 5.40
C ASN A 177 35.25 29.57 4.02
N LYS A 178 33.92 29.44 4.01
CA LYS A 178 33.11 29.19 2.81
C LYS A 178 33.39 30.17 1.67
N ASP A 179 33.57 31.44 1.99
CA ASP A 179 33.73 32.50 0.99
C ASP A 179 35.08 32.39 0.29
N LYS A 180 36.17 32.20 1.04
CA LYS A 180 37.50 31.99 0.44
C LYS A 180 37.56 30.72 -0.40
N LEU A 181 36.92 29.64 0.07
CA LEU A 181 36.84 28.39 -0.70
C LEU A 181 36.09 28.62 -2.03
N ALA A 182 34.97 29.35 -2.00
CA ALA A 182 34.21 29.69 -3.20
C ALA A 182 35.05 30.53 -4.19
N THR A 183 35.74 31.57 -3.71
CA THR A 183 36.64 32.38 -4.56
C THR A 183 37.73 31.54 -5.21
N CYS A 184 38.39 30.65 -4.45
CA CYS A 184 39.42 29.77 -5.00
C CYS A 184 38.86 28.78 -6.03
N TYR A 185 37.65 28.24 -5.82
CA TYR A 185 36.99 27.41 -6.81
C TYR A 185 36.62 28.18 -8.08
N ILE A 186 36.18 29.44 -7.97
CA ILE A 186 35.91 30.29 -9.14
C ILE A 186 37.18 30.49 -9.97
N GLU A 187 38.31 30.83 -9.33
CA GLU A 187 39.60 30.95 -10.01
C GLU A 187 40.01 29.64 -10.68
N PHE A 188 39.91 28.52 -9.96
CA PHE A 188 40.22 27.19 -10.46
C PHE A 188 39.37 26.81 -11.69
N LEU A 189 38.05 26.97 -11.60
CA LEU A 189 37.12 26.63 -12.68
C LEU A 189 37.29 27.54 -13.90
N THR A 190 37.53 28.84 -13.67
CA THR A 190 37.82 29.80 -14.75
C THR A 190 39.09 29.41 -15.51
N LEU A 191 40.16 29.05 -14.80
CA LEU A 191 41.39 28.58 -15.43
C LEU A 191 41.16 27.25 -16.17
N ALA A 192 40.45 26.31 -15.55
CA ALA A 192 40.15 25.02 -16.15
C ALA A 192 39.27 25.11 -17.40
N GLN A 193 38.33 26.06 -17.45
CA GLN A 193 37.51 26.36 -18.62
C GLN A 193 38.37 26.92 -19.75
N LYS A 194 39.19 27.94 -19.47
CA LYS A 194 40.12 28.55 -20.44
C LYS A 194 41.04 27.51 -21.08
N LEU A 195 41.49 26.54 -20.28
CA LEU A 195 42.33 25.43 -20.73
C LEU A 195 41.54 24.20 -21.18
N ASN A 196 40.20 24.25 -21.27
CA ASN A 196 39.34 23.12 -21.67
C ASN A 196 39.72 21.79 -20.99
N LEU A 197 39.85 21.80 -19.66
CA LEU A 197 40.28 20.67 -18.83
C LEU A 197 39.14 19.76 -18.37
N SER A 198 37.99 19.86 -19.02
CA SER A 198 36.78 19.10 -18.64
C SER A 198 37.02 17.59 -18.51
N HIS A 199 37.83 17.00 -19.39
CA HIS A 199 38.17 15.58 -19.36
C HIS A 199 39.07 15.18 -18.17
N ILE A 200 39.94 16.08 -17.68
CA ILE A 200 40.79 15.83 -16.51
C ILE A 200 39.98 15.94 -15.23
N LEU A 201 39.07 16.92 -15.20
CA LEU A 201 38.28 17.24 -14.01
C LEU A 201 37.07 16.32 -13.79
N LYS A 202 36.75 15.40 -14.71
CA LYS A 202 35.64 14.43 -14.53
C LYS A 202 35.76 13.58 -13.27
N ASP A 203 36.99 13.31 -12.84
CA ASP A 203 37.30 12.48 -11.67
C ASP A 203 37.81 13.31 -10.49
N TYR A 204 37.82 14.65 -10.62
CA TYR A 204 38.17 15.55 -9.55
C TYR A 204 37.08 15.55 -8.47
N LYS A 205 37.46 15.36 -7.21
CA LYS A 205 36.54 15.29 -6.07
C LYS A 205 36.38 16.68 -5.45
N PHE A 206 35.39 17.42 -5.93
CA PHE A 206 35.00 18.70 -5.31
C PHE A 206 34.48 18.46 -3.88
N ILE A 207 34.93 19.28 -2.94
CA ILE A 207 34.51 19.19 -1.54
C ILE A 207 33.10 19.75 -1.38
N GLY A 208 32.22 18.97 -0.76
CA GLY A 208 30.86 19.38 -0.42
C GLY A 208 29.83 19.29 -1.55
N TRP A 209 30.25 19.04 -2.80
CA TRP A 209 29.33 18.94 -3.95
C TRP A 209 29.90 18.10 -5.09
N THR A 210 29.06 17.71 -6.05
CA THR A 210 29.50 16.90 -7.22
C THR A 210 28.62 17.21 -8.41
N PHE A 211 29.19 17.61 -9.55
CA PHE A 211 28.44 17.95 -10.76
C PHE A 211 27.43 16.88 -11.20
N LYS A 212 27.81 15.60 -11.11
CA LYS A 212 26.95 14.44 -11.46
C LYS A 212 25.70 14.31 -10.59
N HIS A 213 25.61 15.05 -9.49
CA HIS A 213 24.44 15.10 -8.61
C HIS A 213 23.62 16.39 -8.78
N CYS A 214 24.08 17.31 -9.62
CA CYS A 214 23.43 18.60 -9.82
C CYS A 214 22.57 18.59 -11.09
N ILE A 215 21.39 19.18 -11.00
CA ILE A 215 20.41 19.27 -12.11
C ILE A 215 20.02 20.72 -12.33
N ASP A 216 19.59 21.05 -13.54
CA ASP A 216 18.88 22.29 -13.85
C ASP A 216 17.81 22.62 -12.79
N LYS A 217 17.87 23.84 -12.27
CA LYS A 217 17.08 24.33 -11.12
C LYS A 217 15.57 24.14 -11.28
N LYS A 218 15.05 24.17 -12.51
CA LYS A 218 13.61 23.97 -12.77
C LYS A 218 13.16 22.53 -12.51
N TRP A 219 14.10 21.59 -12.50
CA TRP A 219 13.87 20.16 -12.40
C TRP A 219 14.58 19.54 -11.20
N ALA A 220 15.05 20.33 -10.24
CA ALA A 220 15.90 19.92 -9.14
C ALA A 220 15.22 20.12 -7.77
N ILE A 221 15.63 19.34 -6.77
CA ILE A 221 15.36 19.66 -5.36
C ILE A 221 16.51 20.53 -4.80
N PRO A 222 16.36 21.20 -3.65
CA PRO A 222 17.42 22.06 -3.10
C PRO A 222 18.79 21.37 -2.95
N ALA A 223 18.81 20.07 -2.63
CA ALA A 223 20.04 19.28 -2.50
C ALA A 223 20.76 18.97 -3.84
N GLU A 224 20.12 19.26 -4.98
CA GLU A 224 20.64 19.06 -6.33
C GLU A 224 20.97 20.39 -7.04
N ASN A 225 20.70 21.53 -6.39
CA ASN A 225 21.03 22.82 -6.95
C ASN A 225 22.55 23.03 -6.96
N LEU A 226 23.02 23.84 -7.91
CA LEU A 226 24.39 24.34 -7.86
C LEU A 226 24.51 25.31 -6.67
N PRO A 227 25.67 25.37 -6.01
CA PRO A 227 25.95 26.43 -5.05
C PRO A 227 25.77 27.81 -5.68
N ILE A 228 25.26 28.79 -4.91
CA ILE A 228 24.94 30.14 -5.41
C ILE A 228 26.13 30.80 -6.12
N TRP A 229 27.34 30.68 -5.56
CA TRP A 229 28.55 31.24 -6.17
C TRP A 229 28.86 30.62 -7.55
N LEU A 230 28.52 29.35 -7.74
CA LEU A 230 28.73 28.65 -9.00
C LEU A 230 27.62 29.00 -10.00
N GLU A 231 26.38 29.17 -9.54
CA GLU A 231 25.29 29.71 -10.38
C GLU A 231 25.67 31.09 -10.94
N ASN A 232 26.17 31.99 -10.09
CA ASN A 232 26.63 33.32 -10.52
C ASN A 232 27.77 33.24 -11.53
N TRP A 233 28.77 32.39 -11.28
CA TRP A 233 29.87 32.17 -12.20
C TRP A 233 29.37 31.64 -13.56
N VAL A 234 28.42 30.72 -13.60
CA VAL A 234 27.87 30.21 -14.87
C VAL A 234 27.16 31.30 -15.67
N GLN A 235 26.54 32.30 -15.01
CA GLN A 235 25.76 33.34 -15.70
C GLN A 235 26.61 34.34 -16.52
N GLU A 236 27.85 34.65 -16.11
CA GLU A 236 28.68 35.65 -16.79
C GLU A 236 29.02 35.29 -18.25
N GLU A 237 29.21 33.99 -18.55
CA GLU A 237 29.49 33.47 -19.90
C GLU A 237 28.63 32.22 -20.15
N SER A 238 27.32 32.41 -20.06
CA SER A 238 26.31 31.34 -19.97
C SER A 238 26.51 30.20 -20.97
N GLU A 239 26.74 30.45 -22.25
CA GLU A 239 26.91 29.37 -23.23
C GLU A 239 28.17 28.53 -23.00
N GLN A 240 29.34 29.17 -22.87
CA GLN A 240 30.62 28.48 -22.76
C GLN A 240 30.76 27.77 -21.40
N ARG A 241 30.38 28.44 -20.32
CA ARG A 241 30.43 27.89 -18.96
C ARG A 241 29.42 26.78 -18.76
N ASN A 242 28.20 26.88 -19.31
CA ASN A 242 27.23 25.77 -19.29
C ASN A 242 27.75 24.54 -20.05
N LEU A 243 28.32 24.74 -21.23
CA LEU A 243 28.88 23.64 -22.01
C LEU A 243 30.06 22.97 -21.28
N PHE A 244 30.85 23.75 -20.54
CA PHE A 244 31.94 23.23 -19.72
C PHE A 244 31.43 22.38 -18.54
N ILE A 245 30.51 22.90 -17.71
CA ILE A 245 29.98 22.14 -16.57
C ILE A 245 29.16 20.92 -17.00
N LYS A 246 28.49 20.98 -18.16
CA LYS A 246 27.82 19.82 -18.77
C LYS A 246 28.80 18.69 -19.04
N LYS A 247 30.01 19.00 -19.53
CA LYS A 247 31.08 18.00 -19.72
C LYS A 247 31.61 17.43 -18.39
N LEU A 248 31.51 18.18 -17.29
CA LEU A 248 31.86 17.72 -15.94
C LEU A 248 30.78 16.82 -15.30
N GLY A 249 29.58 16.79 -15.88
CA GLY A 249 28.49 15.91 -15.46
C GLY A 249 27.24 16.65 -14.96
N PHE A 250 27.18 17.98 -15.04
CA PHE A 250 25.97 18.74 -14.72
C PHE A 250 24.82 18.36 -15.67
N HIS A 251 23.63 18.12 -15.12
CA HIS A 251 22.47 17.69 -15.89
C HIS A 251 21.61 18.88 -16.37
N THR A 252 21.81 19.27 -17.62
CA THR A 252 20.99 20.29 -18.30
C THR A 252 19.60 19.76 -18.71
N VAL A 253 18.76 20.63 -19.26
CA VAL A 253 17.36 20.37 -19.67
C VAL A 253 17.17 19.17 -20.62
N ASP A 254 18.20 18.82 -21.39
CA ASP A 254 18.21 17.69 -22.35
C ASP A 254 18.80 16.40 -21.77
N SER A 255 19.22 16.42 -20.51
CA SER A 255 19.84 15.26 -19.87
C SER A 255 18.82 14.12 -19.67
N PRO A 256 19.26 12.85 -19.70
CA PRO A 256 18.36 11.70 -19.52
C PRO A 256 17.51 11.79 -18.25
N ILE A 257 18.08 12.24 -17.13
CA ILE A 257 17.37 12.37 -15.85
C ILE A 257 16.28 13.46 -15.89
N VAL A 258 16.53 14.57 -16.58
CA VAL A 258 15.52 15.64 -16.76
C VAL A 258 14.43 15.17 -17.70
N THR A 259 14.78 14.46 -18.77
CA THR A 259 13.80 13.85 -19.68
C THR A 259 12.96 12.79 -18.96
N PHE A 260 13.56 12.04 -18.04
CA PHE A 260 12.84 11.11 -17.17
C PHE A 260 11.86 11.85 -16.25
N ARG A 261 12.28 12.91 -15.56
CA ARG A 261 11.40 13.72 -14.71
C ARG A 261 10.25 14.36 -15.50
N LYS A 262 10.51 14.89 -16.69
CA LYS A 262 9.49 15.36 -17.65
C LYS A 262 8.48 14.27 -17.99
N ALA A 263 8.97 13.08 -18.30
CA ALA A 263 8.13 11.93 -18.65
C ALA A 263 7.27 11.42 -17.48
N LEU A 264 7.71 11.60 -16.23
CA LEU A 264 6.94 11.18 -15.05
C LEU A 264 5.69 12.03 -14.86
N ILE A 265 5.80 13.35 -15.06
CA ILE A 265 4.71 14.32 -14.85
C ILE A 265 3.82 14.52 -16.08
N ASP A 266 4.25 14.05 -17.26
CA ASP A 266 3.42 14.10 -18.47
C ASP A 266 2.42 12.93 -18.49
N PRO A 267 1.09 13.20 -18.44
CA PRO A 267 0.06 12.15 -18.45
C PRO A 267 0.03 11.37 -19.76
N ASN A 268 0.50 11.96 -20.87
CA ASN A 268 0.48 11.32 -22.19
C ASN A 268 1.66 10.39 -22.43
N THR A 269 2.66 10.40 -21.54
CA THR A 269 3.86 9.58 -21.75
C THR A 269 3.57 8.11 -21.44
N ASN A 270 3.73 7.26 -22.46
CA ASN A 270 3.56 5.81 -22.36
C ASN A 270 4.45 5.18 -21.24
N PRO A 271 3.91 4.28 -20.39
CA PRO A 271 4.68 3.57 -19.35
C PRO A 271 5.97 2.90 -19.84
N LYS A 272 5.96 2.30 -21.05
CA LYS A 272 7.17 1.69 -21.65
C LYS A 272 8.28 2.71 -21.91
N ARG A 273 7.92 3.95 -22.28
CA ARG A 273 8.87 5.04 -22.47
C ARG A 273 9.46 5.49 -21.13
N LYS A 274 8.63 5.61 -20.09
CA LYS A 274 9.09 5.90 -18.72
C LYS A 274 10.09 4.84 -18.25
N GLN A 275 9.79 3.55 -18.47
CA GLN A 275 10.68 2.44 -18.13
C GLN A 275 12.03 2.52 -18.87
N LYS A 276 12.02 2.82 -20.18
CA LYS A 276 13.25 2.98 -20.98
C LYS A 276 14.12 4.12 -20.44
N LEU A 277 13.52 5.26 -20.12
CA LEU A 277 14.23 6.42 -19.55
C LEU A 277 14.80 6.11 -18.16
N TYR A 278 14.06 5.39 -17.31
CA TYR A 278 14.55 4.90 -16.03
C TYR A 278 15.81 4.03 -16.19
N GLN A 279 15.84 3.11 -17.16
CA GLN A 279 17.04 2.27 -17.42
C GLN A 279 18.26 3.10 -17.79
N LEU A 280 18.10 4.16 -18.58
CA LEU A 280 19.20 5.08 -18.95
C LEU A 280 19.75 5.85 -17.74
N CYS A 281 18.92 6.07 -16.71
CA CYS A 281 19.28 6.83 -15.53
C CYS A 281 19.90 5.97 -14.41
N LYS A 282 19.90 4.63 -14.54
CA LYS A 282 20.44 3.70 -13.51
C LYS A 282 21.83 4.04 -12.97
N PRO A 283 22.80 4.54 -13.78
CA PRO A 283 24.11 4.95 -13.25
C PRO A 283 24.04 6.13 -12.25
N LEU A 284 22.95 6.90 -12.25
CA LEU A 284 22.75 8.11 -11.43
C LEU A 284 21.89 7.80 -10.19
N GLN A 285 22.24 6.76 -9.43
CA GLN A 285 21.40 6.22 -8.35
C GLN A 285 20.96 7.28 -7.32
N LYS A 286 21.87 8.15 -6.86
CA LYS A 286 21.54 9.20 -5.89
C LYS A 286 20.47 10.15 -6.41
N VAL A 287 20.58 10.55 -7.68
CA VAL A 287 19.64 11.48 -8.34
C VAL A 287 18.31 10.79 -8.65
N LEU A 288 18.34 9.49 -8.95
CA LEU A 288 17.14 8.66 -9.05
C LEU A 288 16.38 8.59 -7.72
N TRP A 289 17.06 8.38 -6.59
CA TRP A 289 16.40 8.38 -5.28
C TRP A 289 15.83 9.76 -4.94
N ASN A 290 16.57 10.82 -5.21
CA ASN A 290 16.08 12.19 -5.04
C ASN A 290 14.87 12.51 -5.93
N THR A 291 14.65 11.76 -7.02
CA THR A 291 13.47 11.93 -7.87
C THR A 291 12.18 11.62 -7.11
N ILE A 292 12.22 10.77 -6.07
CA ILE A 292 11.07 10.52 -5.19
C ILE A 292 10.75 11.77 -4.35
N ALA A 293 11.77 12.40 -3.75
CA ALA A 293 11.60 13.67 -3.04
C ALA A 293 11.22 14.83 -3.96
N TRP A 294 11.62 14.79 -5.23
CA TRP A 294 11.17 15.75 -6.24
C TRP A 294 9.69 15.52 -6.59
N LEU A 295 9.28 14.26 -6.78
CA LEU A 295 7.90 13.90 -7.11
C LEU A 295 6.91 14.28 -6.01
N SER A 296 7.32 14.32 -4.74
CA SER A 296 6.41 14.69 -3.64
C SER A 296 5.89 16.14 -3.68
N GLN A 297 6.35 16.94 -4.64
CA GLN A 297 5.85 18.30 -4.89
C GLN A 297 4.62 18.31 -5.83
N PHE A 298 4.27 17.17 -6.42
CA PHE A 298 3.19 17.03 -7.39
C PHE A 298 1.95 16.38 -6.77
N ASP A 299 0.82 16.44 -7.50
CA ASP A 299 -0.46 15.90 -7.07
C ASP A 299 -0.49 14.36 -6.98
N THR A 300 -1.54 13.85 -6.35
CA THR A 300 -1.76 12.42 -6.12
C THR A 300 -1.93 11.62 -7.40
N ASP A 301 -2.42 12.23 -8.49
CA ASP A 301 -2.63 11.54 -9.77
C ASP A 301 -1.31 11.22 -10.43
N ILE A 302 -0.38 12.18 -10.42
CA ILE A 302 1.00 11.98 -10.88
C ILE A 302 1.68 10.90 -10.04
N ILE A 303 1.54 10.91 -8.71
CA ILE A 303 2.14 9.88 -7.86
C ILE A 303 1.56 8.50 -8.18
N THR A 304 0.24 8.39 -8.22
CA THR A 304 -0.49 7.13 -8.45
C THR A 304 -0.12 6.51 -9.79
N ASN A 305 -0.07 7.32 -10.86
CA ASN A 305 0.33 6.87 -12.20
C ASN A 305 1.78 6.35 -12.27
N ASN A 306 2.63 6.72 -11.32
CA ASN A 306 4.03 6.32 -11.29
C ASN A 306 4.37 5.37 -10.13
N ILE A 307 3.39 4.85 -9.38
CA ILE A 307 3.60 4.09 -8.13
C ILE A 307 4.51 2.85 -8.32
N HIS A 308 4.37 2.13 -9.43
CA HIS A 308 5.22 0.99 -9.74
C HIS A 308 6.68 1.38 -9.98
N LEU A 309 6.94 2.52 -10.65
CA LEU A 309 8.29 3.05 -10.85
C LEU A 309 8.88 3.54 -9.53
N ILE A 310 8.06 4.19 -8.69
CA ILE A 310 8.45 4.62 -7.35
C ILE A 310 8.92 3.41 -6.53
N LYS A 311 8.15 2.32 -6.47
CA LYS A 311 8.57 1.07 -5.81
C LYS A 311 9.86 0.50 -6.38
N GLN A 312 10.05 0.54 -7.71
CA GLN A 312 11.31 0.08 -8.32
C GLN A 312 12.51 0.93 -7.88
N ILE A 313 12.38 2.26 -7.87
CA ILE A 313 13.45 3.16 -7.42
C ILE A 313 13.77 2.93 -5.94
N GLU A 314 12.75 2.88 -5.10
CA GLU A 314 12.87 2.70 -3.66
C GLU A 314 13.46 1.31 -3.30
N SER A 315 13.12 0.26 -4.07
CA SER A 315 13.69 -1.09 -3.89
C SER A 315 15.21 -1.13 -4.00
N GLN A 316 15.83 -0.16 -4.68
CA GLN A 316 17.29 -0.06 -4.86
C GLN A 316 17.98 0.90 -3.88
N ARG A 317 17.23 1.71 -3.15
CA ARG A 317 17.79 2.71 -2.22
C ARG A 317 18.40 2.09 -0.96
N PRO A 318 19.68 2.29 -0.62
CA PRO A 318 20.23 1.76 0.61
C PRO A 318 19.55 2.41 1.82
N LEU A 319 19.20 1.60 2.81
CA LEU A 319 18.69 2.06 4.09
C LEU A 319 19.88 2.47 4.96
N VAL A 320 20.01 3.77 5.23
CA VAL A 320 21.06 4.29 6.12
C VAL A 320 20.48 4.40 7.53
N SER A 321 21.16 3.82 8.51
CA SER A 321 20.71 3.75 9.92
C SER A 321 20.38 5.10 10.55
N ASP A 322 21.06 6.14 10.09
CA ASP A 322 21.04 7.49 10.68
C ASP A 322 20.02 8.42 10.02
N GLN A 323 19.37 8.00 8.93
CA GLN A 323 18.24 8.75 8.40
C GLN A 323 17.13 8.76 9.46
N ARG A 324 16.57 9.93 9.75
CA ARG A 324 15.46 10.09 10.70
C ARG A 324 14.11 10.09 10.00
N LYS A 325 14.11 10.52 8.73
CA LYS A 325 12.93 10.71 7.91
C LYS A 325 13.16 10.21 6.49
N LEU A 326 12.11 9.70 5.86
CA LEU A 326 12.09 9.27 4.46
C LEU A 326 10.77 9.69 3.81
N VAL A 327 10.83 10.09 2.55
CA VAL A 327 9.64 10.30 1.72
C VAL A 327 9.20 8.96 1.17
N ILE A 328 7.98 8.52 1.52
CA ILE A 328 7.45 7.21 1.13
C ILE A 328 6.03 7.34 0.55
N PRO A 329 5.58 6.38 -0.29
CA PRO A 329 4.20 6.35 -0.76
C PRO A 329 3.23 5.91 0.34
N LEU A 330 2.23 6.75 0.57
CA LEU A 330 1.11 6.50 1.47
C LEU A 330 -0.20 6.54 0.67
N ILE A 331 -1.18 5.77 1.12
CA ILE A 331 -2.54 5.80 0.57
C ILE A 331 -3.23 7.05 1.11
N ASP A 332 -3.64 7.95 0.21
CA ASP A 332 -4.35 9.18 0.55
C ASP A 332 -5.87 8.96 0.62
N HIS A 333 -6.40 8.22 -0.35
CA HIS A 333 -7.78 7.74 -0.38
C HIS A 333 -7.91 6.57 -1.36
N ILE A 334 -9.10 5.96 -1.38
CA ILE A 334 -9.48 4.92 -2.32
C ILE A 334 -10.63 5.51 -3.14
N ASP A 335 -10.55 5.43 -4.47
CA ASP A 335 -11.56 5.98 -5.36
C ASP A 335 -12.82 5.09 -5.45
N GLU A 336 -13.84 5.55 -6.17
CA GLU A 336 -15.10 4.84 -6.37
C GLU A 336 -14.93 3.50 -7.12
N GLU A 337 -13.83 3.33 -7.86
CA GLU A 337 -13.46 2.09 -8.56
C GLU A 337 -12.61 1.15 -7.70
N ASN A 338 -12.48 1.41 -6.39
CA ASN A 338 -11.66 0.65 -5.46
C ASN A 338 -10.14 0.70 -5.78
N LYS A 339 -9.67 1.73 -6.48
CA LYS A 339 -8.24 1.95 -6.75
C LYS A 339 -7.62 2.83 -5.67
N TYR A 340 -6.43 2.44 -5.24
CA TYR A 340 -5.64 3.22 -4.29
C TYR A 340 -5.06 4.46 -4.96
N ILE A 341 -5.34 5.61 -4.36
CA ILE A 341 -4.73 6.89 -4.72
C ILE A 341 -3.62 7.20 -3.72
N TYR A 342 -2.42 7.48 -4.24
CA TYR A 342 -1.21 7.62 -3.45
C TYR A 342 -0.75 9.06 -3.37
N LYS A 343 -0.15 9.40 -2.23
CA LYS A 343 0.68 10.60 -2.05
C LYS A 343 2.06 10.21 -1.55
N LEU A 344 3.05 11.07 -1.81
CA LEU A 344 4.38 10.94 -1.22
C LEU A 344 4.49 11.88 -0.03
N GLU A 345 4.80 11.36 1.14
CA GLU A 345 4.89 12.15 2.36
C GLU A 345 6.16 11.83 3.16
N GLU A 346 6.77 12.86 3.74
CA GLU A 346 7.89 12.69 4.66
C GLU A 346 7.42 12.01 5.95
N THR A 347 8.01 10.86 6.25
CA THR A 347 7.66 10.01 7.40
C THR A 347 8.87 9.77 8.28
N SER A 348 8.70 10.00 9.58
CA SER A 348 9.74 9.83 10.59
C SER A 348 9.81 8.39 11.08
N ARG A 349 11.01 7.91 11.42
CA ARG A 349 11.25 6.52 11.86
C ARG A 349 10.38 6.06 13.05
N HIS A 350 9.99 7.00 13.92
CA HIS A 350 9.18 6.73 15.12
C HIS A 350 7.67 6.69 14.85
N GLU A 351 7.22 7.13 13.68
CA GLU A 351 5.81 7.07 13.31
C GLU A 351 5.40 5.61 13.04
N THR A 352 4.15 5.29 13.37
CA THR A 352 3.59 3.96 13.11
C THR A 352 2.96 3.95 11.72
N LEU A 353 3.43 3.05 10.87
CA LEU A 353 2.83 2.77 9.57
C LEU A 353 1.82 1.65 9.70
N TYR A 354 0.60 1.93 9.24
CA TYR A 354 -0.47 0.95 9.18
C TYR A 354 -0.46 0.30 7.80
N VAL A 355 -0.30 -1.02 7.76
CA VAL A 355 -0.21 -1.76 6.50
C VAL A 355 -1.57 -2.38 6.18
N LEU A 356 -2.16 -1.98 5.06
CA LEU A 356 -3.39 -2.57 4.54
C LEU A 356 -3.08 -3.94 3.90
N PRO A 357 -3.86 -4.98 4.20
CA PRO A 357 -3.74 -6.28 3.52
C PRO A 357 -4.11 -6.17 2.03
N GLU A 358 -3.41 -6.92 1.18
CA GLU A 358 -3.71 -6.97 -0.26
C GLU A 358 -5.08 -7.62 -0.54
N ASN A 359 -5.70 -7.20 -1.66
CA ASN A 359 -6.85 -7.86 -2.30
C ASN A 359 -8.12 -8.03 -1.42
N LEU A 360 -8.44 -7.03 -0.59
CA LEU A 360 -9.72 -7.02 0.12
C LEU A 360 -10.81 -6.37 -0.76
N GLU A 361 -11.94 -7.06 -0.95
CA GLU A 361 -13.09 -6.47 -1.67
C GLU A 361 -13.67 -5.23 -0.97
N TYR A 362 -13.35 -5.05 0.32
CA TYR A 362 -13.92 -4.04 1.22
C TYR A 362 -12.87 -3.03 1.68
N THR A 363 -11.82 -2.80 0.88
CA THR A 363 -10.71 -1.93 1.30
C THR A 363 -11.13 -0.47 1.44
N ALA A 364 -12.04 0.03 0.62
CA ALA A 364 -12.61 1.37 0.75
C ALA A 364 -13.32 1.57 2.11
N ASP A 365 -14.22 0.63 2.48
CA ASP A 365 -14.94 0.67 3.77
C ASP A 365 -13.98 0.56 4.95
N LEU A 366 -12.95 -0.29 4.83
CA LEU A 366 -11.92 -0.42 5.85
C LEU A 366 -11.11 0.88 5.97
N TYR A 367 -10.71 1.50 4.86
CA TYR A 367 -9.96 2.75 4.84
C TYR A 367 -10.74 3.89 5.49
N SER A 368 -12.01 4.06 5.14
CA SER A 368 -12.87 5.11 5.70
C SER A 368 -13.06 4.95 7.20
N ILE A 369 -13.39 3.74 7.67
CA ILE A 369 -13.55 3.42 9.10
C ILE A 369 -12.27 3.74 9.88
N ILE A 370 -11.10 3.36 9.37
CA ILE A 370 -9.85 3.60 10.08
C ILE A 370 -9.57 5.12 10.14
N LYS A 371 -9.76 5.86 9.05
CA LYS A 371 -9.54 7.31 8.99
C LYS A 371 -10.49 8.08 9.93
N GLU A 372 -11.75 7.65 10.01
CA GLU A 372 -12.74 8.23 10.95
C GLU A 372 -12.37 7.99 12.41
N GLN A 373 -11.91 6.79 12.76
CA GLN A 373 -11.66 6.43 14.16
C GLN A 373 -10.29 6.88 14.68
N MET A 374 -9.29 6.95 13.82
CA MET A 374 -7.90 7.19 14.21
C MET A 374 -7.36 8.55 13.74
N GLY A 375 -8.12 9.30 12.95
CA GLY A 375 -7.74 10.61 12.44
C GLY A 375 -6.55 10.52 11.48
N THR A 376 -5.50 11.30 11.75
CA THR A 376 -4.30 11.40 10.89
C THR A 376 -3.37 10.22 11.10
N ILE A 377 -3.71 9.08 10.49
CA ILE A 377 -2.83 7.93 10.41
C ILE A 377 -2.17 7.81 9.03
N LYS A 378 -1.00 7.17 9.00
CA LYS A 378 -0.24 6.90 7.78
C LYS A 378 -0.47 5.47 7.34
N ILE A 379 -1.27 5.30 6.29
CA ILE A 379 -1.62 4.00 5.72
C ILE A 379 -0.77 3.73 4.50
N THR A 380 -0.25 2.51 4.40
CA THR A 380 0.55 2.06 3.26
C THR A 380 0.22 0.61 2.93
N ASP A 381 0.83 0.08 1.89
CA ASP A 381 0.64 -1.28 1.40
C ASP A 381 1.98 -1.86 0.92
N HIS A 382 1.89 -2.89 0.07
CA HIS A 382 3.03 -3.58 -0.51
C HIS A 382 3.98 -2.70 -1.35
N PHE A 383 3.62 -1.46 -1.71
CA PHE A 383 4.55 -0.54 -2.37
C PHE A 383 5.65 -0.02 -1.43
N CYS A 384 5.48 -0.19 -0.11
CA CYS A 384 6.44 0.22 0.92
C CYS A 384 7.14 -0.94 1.65
N ASP A 385 7.00 -2.20 1.20
CA ASP A 385 7.45 -3.39 1.92
C ASP A 385 8.88 -3.31 2.45
N LYS A 386 9.79 -2.77 1.65
CA LYS A 386 11.20 -2.61 2.02
C LYS A 386 11.40 -1.75 3.27
N TYR A 387 10.53 -0.78 3.50
CA TYR A 387 10.60 0.14 4.64
C TYR A 387 9.86 -0.36 5.87
N THR A 388 9.12 -1.47 5.76
CA THR A 388 8.35 -2.00 6.89
C THR A 388 9.24 -2.45 8.06
N SER A 389 10.51 -2.76 7.82
CA SER A 389 11.50 -3.04 8.88
C SER A 389 12.17 -1.78 9.44
N TYR A 390 12.07 -0.66 8.73
CA TYR A 390 12.67 0.61 9.11
C TYR A 390 11.75 1.42 10.03
N PHE A 391 10.45 1.40 9.75
CA PHE A 391 9.42 2.05 10.56
C PHE A 391 8.79 1.10 11.58
N LYS A 392 8.13 1.65 12.61
CA LYS A 392 7.22 0.86 13.44
C LYS A 392 6.01 0.48 12.56
N LYS A 393 5.66 -0.81 12.49
CA LYS A 393 4.53 -1.29 11.68
C LYS A 393 3.41 -1.87 12.54
N GLU A 394 2.18 -1.61 12.14
CA GLU A 394 0.97 -2.29 12.63
C GLU A 394 0.23 -2.84 11.41
N VAL A 395 0.10 -4.17 11.34
CA VAL A 395 -0.67 -4.80 10.26
C VAL A 395 -2.14 -4.74 10.65
N ILE A 396 -2.98 -4.24 9.75
CA ILE A 396 -4.42 -4.16 9.98
C ILE A 396 -5.00 -5.57 9.87
N GLU A 397 -5.34 -6.17 11.00
CA GLU A 397 -5.95 -7.51 11.05
C GLU A 397 -7.47 -7.44 11.07
N VAL A 398 -8.10 -8.01 10.04
CA VAL A 398 -9.55 -8.15 9.95
C VAL A 398 -9.95 -9.54 10.39
N HIS A 399 -10.78 -9.63 11.43
CA HIS A 399 -11.24 -10.90 11.98
C HIS A 399 -12.63 -11.26 11.46
N LYS A 400 -12.77 -12.52 11.07
CA LYS A 400 -14.04 -13.13 10.71
C LYS A 400 -14.69 -13.71 11.96
N ARG A 401 -15.89 -13.24 12.31
CA ARG A 401 -16.66 -13.72 13.47
C ARG A 401 -18.08 -14.11 13.05
N ILE A 402 -18.70 -15.05 13.75
CA ILE A 402 -20.11 -15.39 13.54
C ILE A 402 -20.98 -14.22 14.01
N ASP A 403 -22.01 -13.87 13.26
CA ASP A 403 -22.97 -12.85 13.67
C ASP A 403 -24.00 -13.50 14.60
N LEU A 404 -23.63 -13.62 15.89
CA LEU A 404 -24.43 -14.31 16.90
C LEU A 404 -25.83 -13.72 17.07
N GLU A 405 -25.98 -12.41 16.92
CA GLU A 405 -27.28 -11.74 17.01
C GLU A 405 -28.21 -12.20 15.89
N ASP A 406 -27.74 -12.18 14.64
CA ASP A 406 -28.52 -12.65 13.49
C ASP A 406 -28.78 -14.15 13.58
N LEU A 407 -27.75 -14.93 13.92
CA LEU A 407 -27.85 -16.38 14.05
C LEU A 407 -28.88 -16.78 15.09
N THR A 408 -28.89 -16.15 16.27
CA THR A 408 -29.83 -16.48 17.35
C THR A 408 -31.24 -15.99 17.08
N LYS A 409 -31.39 -14.76 16.56
CA LYS A 409 -32.70 -14.15 16.26
C LYS A 409 -33.45 -14.91 15.15
N ASN A 410 -32.73 -15.41 14.15
CA ASN A 410 -33.29 -16.09 12.98
C ASN A 410 -33.14 -17.61 13.02
N SER A 411 -32.99 -18.19 14.22
CA SER A 411 -32.95 -19.64 14.43
C SER A 411 -34.12 -20.13 15.26
N THR A 412 -34.62 -21.33 14.94
CA THR A 412 -35.68 -22.01 15.67
C THR A 412 -35.21 -23.37 16.17
N SER A 413 -35.67 -23.81 17.35
CA SER A 413 -35.30 -25.14 17.85
C SER A 413 -35.85 -26.21 16.92
N TRP A 414 -35.06 -27.26 16.64
CA TRP A 414 -35.49 -28.33 15.76
C TRP A 414 -36.72 -29.06 16.34
N SER A 415 -37.85 -29.03 15.64
CA SER A 415 -39.15 -29.49 16.14
C SER A 415 -39.51 -30.92 15.76
N ALA A 416 -38.57 -31.73 15.23
CA ALA A 416 -38.88 -33.11 14.85
C ALA A 416 -39.33 -33.93 16.08
N PRO A 417 -40.46 -34.67 16.01
CA PRO A 417 -41.04 -35.36 17.17
C PRO A 417 -40.09 -36.32 17.90
N PHE A 418 -39.30 -37.09 17.15
CA PHE A 418 -38.31 -38.00 17.73
C PHE A 418 -37.17 -37.25 18.45
N TYR A 419 -36.71 -36.13 17.91
CA TYR A 419 -35.68 -35.32 18.55
C TYR A 419 -36.22 -34.62 19.81
N GLN A 420 -37.49 -34.21 19.81
CA GLN A 420 -38.13 -33.59 20.97
C GLN A 420 -38.25 -34.55 22.17
N THR A 421 -38.35 -35.86 21.91
CA THR A 421 -38.46 -36.93 22.92
C THR A 421 -37.12 -37.58 23.24
N TRP A 422 -36.04 -37.17 22.59
CA TRP A 422 -34.72 -37.72 22.79
C TRP A 422 -34.11 -37.29 24.14
N ILE A 423 -33.64 -38.26 24.92
CA ILE A 423 -33.17 -38.04 26.31
C ILE A 423 -32.03 -37.03 26.42
N TYR A 424 -31.18 -36.88 25.39
CA TYR A 424 -30.04 -35.97 25.40
C TYR A 424 -30.30 -34.63 24.72
N LYS A 425 -31.54 -34.32 24.31
CA LYS A 425 -31.92 -33.04 23.67
C LYS A 425 -31.43 -31.81 24.45
N ILE A 426 -31.56 -31.83 25.78
CA ILE A 426 -31.14 -30.71 26.65
C ILE A 426 -29.62 -30.51 26.59
N LYS A 427 -28.86 -31.61 26.54
CA LYS A 427 -27.40 -31.60 26.46
C LYS A 427 -26.89 -31.19 25.08
N TYR A 428 -27.63 -31.52 24.02
CA TYR A 428 -27.25 -31.24 22.64
C TYR A 428 -28.35 -30.50 21.88
N PRO A 429 -28.57 -29.20 22.17
CA PRO A 429 -29.63 -28.43 21.53
C PRO A 429 -29.27 -28.08 20.08
N ILE A 430 -30.11 -28.56 19.15
CA ILE A 430 -30.03 -28.30 17.71
C ILE A 430 -31.05 -27.22 17.31
N TYR A 431 -30.56 -26.22 16.58
CA TYR A 431 -31.31 -25.09 16.04
C TYR A 431 -31.20 -25.05 14.51
N ILE A 432 -32.30 -24.69 13.86
CA ILE A 432 -32.37 -24.47 12.41
C ILE A 432 -32.40 -22.96 12.16
N TYR A 433 -31.32 -22.45 11.57
CA TYR A 433 -31.22 -21.09 11.05
C TYR A 433 -32.00 -20.98 9.74
N GLN A 434 -32.83 -19.96 9.60
CA GLN A 434 -33.75 -19.81 8.46
C GLN A 434 -33.04 -19.57 7.12
N GLY A 435 -31.85 -18.96 7.12
CA GLY A 435 -31.08 -18.72 5.91
C GLY A 435 -30.32 -19.95 5.41
N ASP A 436 -29.81 -19.88 4.17
CA ASP A 436 -29.13 -20.99 3.50
C ASP A 436 -27.68 -21.21 3.96
N LYS A 437 -27.05 -20.16 4.50
CA LYS A 437 -25.66 -20.13 4.97
C LYS A 437 -25.57 -19.44 6.32
N ILE A 438 -24.63 -19.84 7.17
CA ILE A 438 -24.46 -19.25 8.52
C ILE A 438 -23.97 -17.81 8.41
N PRO A 439 -24.59 -16.85 9.12
CA PRO A 439 -24.26 -15.43 9.06
C PRO A 439 -23.00 -15.12 9.86
N HIS A 440 -22.19 -14.24 9.32
CA HIS A 440 -20.92 -13.82 9.91
C HIS A 440 -20.67 -12.34 9.59
N LYS A 441 -19.77 -11.76 10.36
CA LYS A 441 -19.31 -10.38 10.26
C LYS A 441 -17.79 -10.34 10.18
N LEU A 442 -17.27 -9.51 9.28
CA LEU A 442 -15.88 -9.08 9.29
C LEU A 442 -15.76 -7.90 10.23
N VAL A 443 -14.79 -7.96 11.13
CA VAL A 443 -14.65 -7.01 12.22
C VAL A 443 -13.21 -6.54 12.32
N TYR A 444 -13.01 -5.23 12.43
CA TYR A 444 -11.74 -4.59 12.77
C TYR A 444 -11.92 -3.76 14.05
N LYS A 445 -11.11 -3.99 15.09
CA LYS A 445 -11.22 -3.32 16.41
C LYS A 445 -12.67 -3.16 16.93
N ASN A 446 -13.47 -4.23 16.80
CA ASN A 446 -14.90 -4.31 17.14
C ASN A 446 -15.90 -3.55 16.24
N VAL A 447 -15.44 -2.93 15.16
CA VAL A 447 -16.29 -2.33 14.11
C VAL A 447 -16.62 -3.35 13.05
N ILE A 448 -17.89 -3.45 12.65
CA ILE A 448 -18.33 -4.34 11.57
C ILE A 448 -18.01 -3.68 10.22
N LEU A 449 -17.17 -4.33 9.43
CA LEU A 449 -16.83 -3.89 8.07
C LEU A 449 -17.86 -4.37 7.06
N LYS A 450 -18.18 -5.67 7.09
CA LYS A 450 -19.06 -6.31 6.11
C LYS A 450 -19.75 -7.52 6.75
N LYS A 451 -21.01 -7.73 6.41
CA LYS A 451 -21.74 -8.96 6.73
C LYS A 451 -21.67 -9.92 5.55
N GLN A 452 -21.47 -11.20 5.85
CA GLN A 452 -21.34 -12.23 4.84
C GLN A 452 -21.74 -13.59 5.41
N SER A 453 -22.15 -14.53 4.56
CA SER A 453 -22.66 -15.83 5.00
C SER A 453 -21.91 -16.98 4.33
N TYR A 454 -21.54 -17.99 5.13
CA TYR A 454 -20.77 -19.16 4.67
C TYR A 454 -20.95 -20.33 5.62
N GLY A 455 -20.73 -21.53 5.06
CA GLY A 455 -20.98 -22.77 5.78
C GLY A 455 -22.47 -23.03 5.97
N SER A 456 -22.81 -24.30 6.17
CA SER A 456 -24.19 -24.76 6.36
C SER A 456 -24.49 -25.14 7.82
N GLN A 457 -23.47 -25.10 8.68
CA GLN A 457 -23.58 -25.51 10.07
C GLN A 457 -22.44 -24.94 10.91
N VAL A 458 -22.69 -24.75 12.20
CA VAL A 458 -21.71 -24.27 13.17
C VAL A 458 -22.06 -24.72 14.58
N TYR A 459 -21.04 -24.92 15.42
CA TYR A 459 -21.18 -25.13 16.85
C TYR A 459 -20.57 -23.94 17.60
N ILE A 460 -21.39 -23.26 18.40
CA ILE A 460 -20.97 -22.10 19.19
C ILE A 460 -21.76 -22.05 20.49
N ASP A 461 -21.09 -21.75 21.60
CA ASP A 461 -21.67 -21.62 22.94
C ASP A 461 -22.56 -22.80 23.37
N GLY A 462 -22.12 -24.03 23.08
CA GLY A 462 -22.86 -25.25 23.44
C GLY A 462 -24.08 -25.55 22.56
N LYS A 463 -24.31 -24.76 21.50
CA LYS A 463 -25.47 -24.88 20.61
C LYS A 463 -25.06 -25.27 19.21
N TYR A 464 -25.84 -26.16 18.61
CA TYR A 464 -25.63 -26.62 17.24
C TYR A 464 -26.59 -25.90 16.31
N PHE A 465 -26.05 -25.18 15.33
CA PHE A 465 -26.84 -24.49 14.33
C PHE A 465 -26.65 -25.16 12.97
N ILE A 466 -27.77 -25.40 12.28
CA ILE A 466 -27.81 -25.90 10.90
C ILE A 466 -28.68 -24.98 10.06
N THR A 467 -28.32 -24.78 8.80
CA THR A 467 -29.11 -23.96 7.88
C THR A 467 -30.38 -24.68 7.40
N ASN A 468 -31.40 -23.91 7.03
CA ASN A 468 -32.67 -24.41 6.52
C ASN A 468 -32.48 -25.33 5.29
N LYS A 469 -31.46 -25.10 4.49
CA LYS A 469 -31.05 -25.95 3.36
C LYS A 469 -30.85 -27.42 3.75
N LEU A 470 -30.37 -27.70 4.96
CA LEU A 470 -30.10 -29.05 5.45
C LEU A 470 -31.17 -29.57 6.42
N LYS A 471 -32.30 -28.89 6.57
CA LYS A 471 -33.35 -29.23 7.56
C LYS A 471 -33.88 -30.67 7.43
N HIS A 472 -33.89 -31.21 6.22
CA HIS A 472 -34.40 -32.56 5.93
C HIS A 472 -33.33 -33.65 6.04
N SER A 473 -32.06 -33.28 6.19
CA SER A 473 -30.92 -34.20 6.21
C SER A 473 -29.98 -33.92 7.39
N ILE A 474 -30.51 -33.38 8.50
CA ILE A 474 -29.76 -33.00 9.70
C ILE A 474 -28.89 -34.14 10.21
N LEU A 475 -29.46 -35.35 10.38
CA LEU A 475 -28.74 -36.54 10.86
C LEU A 475 -27.57 -36.96 9.97
N GLY A 476 -27.64 -36.64 8.67
CA GLY A 476 -26.57 -36.92 7.71
C GLY A 476 -25.43 -35.90 7.73
N ASN A 477 -25.71 -34.66 8.15
CA ASN A 477 -24.80 -33.53 7.99
C ASN A 477 -24.15 -33.06 9.31
N ILE A 478 -24.77 -33.30 10.47
CA ILE A 478 -24.28 -32.81 11.78
C ILE A 478 -23.04 -33.58 12.32
N LYS A 479 -22.50 -34.53 11.53
CA LYS A 479 -21.45 -35.51 11.89
C LYS A 479 -20.18 -34.94 12.48
N HIS A 480 -19.83 -33.70 12.15
CA HIS A 480 -18.56 -33.09 12.56
C HIS A 480 -18.63 -32.26 13.84
N TYR A 481 -19.83 -32.04 14.39
CA TYR A 481 -20.04 -31.17 15.54
C TYR A 481 -20.66 -31.93 16.72
N LEU A 482 -21.62 -32.82 16.46
CA LEU A 482 -22.21 -33.65 17.51
C LEU A 482 -21.27 -34.81 17.85
N PRO A 483 -21.03 -35.14 19.15
CA PRO A 483 -20.24 -36.31 19.53
C PRO A 483 -20.77 -37.58 18.87
N LYS A 484 -19.86 -38.44 18.38
CA LYS A 484 -20.22 -39.63 17.61
C LYS A 484 -21.24 -40.51 18.33
N ASP A 485 -21.02 -40.77 19.63
CA ASP A 485 -21.91 -41.60 20.45
C ASP A 485 -23.32 -40.99 20.56
N ALA A 486 -23.41 -39.66 20.74
CA ALA A 486 -24.68 -38.96 20.80
C ALA A 486 -25.40 -38.94 19.44
N LEU A 487 -24.65 -38.84 18.34
CA LEU A 487 -25.21 -38.89 17.00
C LEU A 487 -25.72 -40.28 16.64
N ASP A 488 -24.99 -41.32 17.01
CA ASP A 488 -25.37 -42.70 16.73
C ASP A 488 -26.57 -43.11 17.60
N ASP A 489 -26.62 -42.70 18.86
CA ASP A 489 -27.80 -42.83 19.73
C ASP A 489 -29.03 -42.08 19.16
N LEU A 490 -28.87 -40.84 18.67
CA LEU A 490 -29.96 -40.09 18.05
C LEU A 490 -30.47 -40.78 16.76
N LYS A 491 -29.59 -41.38 15.96
CA LYS A 491 -29.99 -42.14 14.76
C LYS A 491 -30.70 -43.43 15.13
N GLU A 492 -30.23 -44.14 16.15
CA GLU A 492 -30.87 -45.35 16.65
C GLU A 492 -32.26 -45.03 17.20
N TRP A 493 -32.39 -43.94 17.96
CA TRP A 493 -33.68 -43.43 18.45
C TRP A 493 -34.62 -43.04 17.31
N HIS A 494 -34.11 -42.36 16.28
CA HIS A 494 -34.87 -42.06 15.08
C HIS A 494 -35.38 -43.35 14.40
N TYR A 495 -34.54 -44.38 14.29
CA TYR A 495 -34.92 -45.66 13.68
C TYR A 495 -35.94 -46.43 14.53
N LYS A 496 -35.79 -46.45 15.86
CA LYS A 496 -36.75 -47.06 16.79
C LYS A 496 -38.12 -46.40 16.69
N THR A 497 -38.15 -45.07 16.68
CA THR A 497 -39.41 -44.29 16.58
C THR A 497 -40.07 -44.37 15.20
N LEU A 498 -39.32 -44.65 14.13
CA LEU A 498 -39.88 -44.99 12.82
C LEU A 498 -40.53 -46.38 12.78
N LYS A 499 -39.96 -47.36 13.50
CA LYS A 499 -40.50 -48.72 13.60
C LYS A 499 -41.71 -48.81 14.52
N ASP A 500 -41.68 -48.08 15.62
CA ASP A 500 -42.74 -48.04 16.61
C ASP A 500 -43.09 -46.58 16.95
N PRO A 501 -44.06 -45.99 16.24
CA PRO A 501 -44.51 -44.62 16.49
C PRO A 501 -45.08 -44.42 17.91
N SER A 502 -45.49 -45.49 18.60
CA SER A 502 -46.05 -45.39 19.96
C SER A 502 -45.01 -44.98 21.00
N LEU A 503 -43.71 -45.12 20.69
CA LEU A 503 -42.62 -44.61 21.52
C LEU A 503 -42.65 -43.07 21.64
N LEU A 504 -43.26 -42.38 20.68
CA LEU A 504 -43.49 -40.93 20.74
C LEU A 504 -44.73 -40.57 21.57
N ASP A 505 -45.61 -41.52 21.85
CA ASP A 505 -46.88 -41.32 22.57
C ASP A 505 -46.68 -41.24 24.10
N TYR A 506 -45.55 -41.71 24.63
CA TYR A 506 -45.36 -41.97 26.07
C TYR A 506 -45.15 -40.73 26.94
N LEU A 507 -45.02 -39.52 26.38
CA LEU A 507 -44.57 -38.34 27.14
C LEU A 507 -45.47 -37.08 27.09
N PHE A 508 -46.70 -37.15 26.58
CA PHE A 508 -47.55 -35.95 26.47
C PHE A 508 -48.52 -35.68 27.63
N PHE A 509 -48.62 -36.54 28.64
CA PHE A 509 -49.42 -36.27 29.83
C PHE A 509 -48.55 -36.34 31.08
N LYS A 510 -48.25 -35.19 31.69
CA LYS A 510 -47.86 -35.16 33.11
C LYS A 510 -49.05 -35.73 33.87
N SER A 511 -48.86 -36.84 34.60
CA SER A 511 -49.89 -37.38 35.51
C SER A 511 -50.35 -36.27 36.46
N ASP A 512 -51.59 -35.82 36.30
CA ASP A 512 -52.21 -34.88 37.23
C ASP A 512 -53.06 -35.69 38.21
N TYR A 513 -52.53 -35.84 39.43
CA TYR A 513 -53.18 -36.57 40.52
C TYR A 513 -54.60 -36.08 40.80
N ILE A 514 -54.89 -34.79 40.59
CA ILE A 514 -56.21 -34.20 40.84
C ILE A 514 -57.23 -34.73 39.80
N ILE A 515 -56.80 -34.81 38.54
CA ILE A 515 -57.64 -35.33 37.45
C ILE A 515 -57.85 -36.83 37.59
N GLU A 516 -56.80 -37.60 37.94
CA GLU A 516 -56.91 -39.05 38.16
C GLU A 516 -57.86 -39.37 39.32
N LYS A 517 -57.81 -38.58 40.40
CA LYS A 517 -58.73 -38.69 41.53
C LYS A 517 -60.17 -38.36 41.11
N LEU A 518 -60.38 -37.30 40.32
CA LEU A 518 -61.70 -36.92 39.81
C LEU A 518 -62.30 -38.02 38.94
N ILE A 519 -61.51 -38.61 38.04
CA ILE A 519 -61.95 -39.73 37.18
C ILE A 519 -62.38 -40.93 38.03
N LYS A 520 -61.57 -41.29 39.05
CA LYS A 520 -61.87 -42.41 39.94
C LYS A 520 -63.12 -42.16 40.79
N GLU A 521 -63.23 -40.99 41.42
CA GLU A 521 -64.32 -40.67 42.36
C GLU A 521 -65.67 -40.40 41.67
N ARG A 522 -65.67 -39.82 40.47
CA ARG A 522 -66.90 -39.45 39.76
C ARG A 522 -67.38 -40.46 38.75
N LEU A 523 -66.45 -41.09 38.04
CA LEU A 523 -66.78 -42.05 36.97
C LEU A 523 -66.55 -43.51 37.38
N GLY A 524 -65.92 -43.75 38.53
CA GLY A 524 -65.68 -45.10 39.06
C GLY A 524 -64.58 -45.87 38.32
N PHE A 525 -63.77 -45.24 37.46
CA PHE A 525 -62.75 -45.95 36.68
C PHE A 525 -61.48 -46.17 37.51
N SER A 526 -61.10 -47.45 37.70
CA SER A 526 -59.80 -47.80 38.29
C SER A 526 -58.64 -47.39 37.37
N LEU A 527 -57.43 -47.25 37.92
CA LEU A 527 -56.23 -46.89 37.14
C LEU A 527 -55.96 -47.86 35.97
N ASP A 528 -56.28 -49.14 36.14
CA ASP A 528 -56.14 -50.14 35.06
C ASP A 528 -57.26 -50.02 34.02
N GLN A 529 -58.47 -49.68 34.45
CA GLN A 529 -59.59 -49.43 33.54
C GLN A 529 -59.38 -48.16 32.69
N GLN A 530 -58.72 -47.14 33.24
CA GLN A 530 -58.35 -45.92 32.51
C GLN A 530 -57.41 -46.19 31.33
N LYS A 531 -56.64 -47.29 31.38
CA LYS A 531 -55.75 -47.73 30.29
C LYS A 531 -56.46 -48.58 29.23
N SER A 532 -57.70 -49.01 29.46
CA SER A 532 -58.46 -49.81 28.50
C SER A 532 -58.83 -49.01 27.25
N SER A 533 -58.79 -49.66 26.09
CA SER A 533 -59.11 -49.02 24.79
C SER A 533 -60.51 -48.40 24.73
N LYS A 534 -61.46 -48.91 25.51
CA LYS A 534 -62.84 -48.39 25.58
C LYS A 534 -62.99 -47.14 26.43
N LEU A 535 -62.17 -46.97 27.47
CA LEU A 535 -62.31 -45.87 28.46
C LEU A 535 -61.23 -44.79 28.31
N ARG A 536 -60.10 -45.11 27.67
CA ARG A 536 -59.01 -44.18 27.37
C ARG A 536 -59.47 -42.88 26.68
N PRO A 537 -60.40 -42.90 25.70
CA PRO A 537 -60.86 -41.66 25.04
C PRO A 537 -61.57 -40.70 26.00
N PHE A 538 -62.34 -41.23 26.95
CA PHE A 538 -63.00 -40.41 27.97
C PHE A 538 -61.99 -39.78 28.92
N CYS A 539 -60.97 -40.53 29.33
CA CYS A 539 -59.90 -39.98 30.15
C CYS A 539 -59.20 -38.83 29.42
N GLN A 540 -58.89 -39.01 28.13
CA GLN A 540 -58.28 -37.98 27.29
C GLN A 540 -59.17 -36.75 27.09
N ALA A 541 -60.48 -36.95 26.93
CA ALA A 541 -61.44 -35.87 26.88
C ALA A 541 -61.41 -35.02 28.16
N ILE A 542 -61.34 -35.67 29.33
CA ILE A 542 -61.31 -35.01 30.63
C ILE A 542 -60.01 -34.20 30.81
N TYR A 543 -58.85 -34.77 30.49
CA TYR A 543 -57.59 -34.03 30.51
C TYR A 543 -57.62 -32.82 29.58
N HIS A 544 -58.15 -32.98 28.37
CA HIS A 544 -58.25 -31.90 27.39
C HIS A 544 -59.18 -30.77 27.87
N LEU A 545 -60.37 -31.12 28.38
CA LEU A 545 -61.33 -30.14 28.92
C LEU A 545 -60.79 -29.43 30.16
N SER A 546 -60.09 -30.14 31.05
CA SER A 546 -59.44 -29.53 32.22
C SER A 546 -58.35 -28.53 31.80
N ASN A 547 -57.52 -28.87 30.81
CA ASN A 547 -56.49 -27.98 30.28
C ASN A 547 -57.09 -26.73 29.60
N LEU A 548 -58.29 -26.84 29.05
CA LEU A 548 -59.04 -25.72 28.49
C LEU A 548 -59.77 -24.89 29.57
N GLY A 549 -59.65 -25.22 30.86
CA GLY A 549 -60.22 -24.45 31.97
C GLY A 549 -61.70 -24.70 32.26
N TYR A 550 -62.28 -25.80 31.77
CA TYR A 550 -63.66 -26.19 32.09
C TYR A 550 -63.78 -26.70 33.53
N ASP A 551 -64.88 -26.40 34.22
CA ASP A 551 -65.17 -26.98 35.55
C ASP A 551 -65.85 -28.35 35.41
N LEU A 552 -65.14 -29.37 35.90
CA LEU A 552 -65.50 -30.78 35.84
C LEU A 552 -65.92 -31.35 37.22
N LYS A 553 -66.12 -30.53 38.26
CA LYS A 553 -66.40 -30.99 39.64
C LYS A 553 -67.66 -31.85 39.77
N ARG A 554 -68.67 -31.63 38.91
CA ARG A 554 -69.96 -32.34 38.88
C ARG A 554 -70.11 -33.30 37.70
N LEU A 555 -69.00 -33.65 37.04
CA LEU A 555 -68.96 -34.50 35.86
C LEU A 555 -69.72 -35.82 36.08
N ASN A 556 -70.56 -36.18 35.11
CA ASN A 556 -71.21 -37.48 35.03
C ASN A 556 -71.07 -38.08 33.63
N ARG A 557 -71.23 -39.40 33.49
CA ARG A 557 -71.20 -40.10 32.21
C ARG A 557 -72.54 -40.77 31.93
N GLU A 558 -73.09 -40.47 30.76
CA GLU A 558 -74.30 -41.08 30.20
C GLU A 558 -73.95 -41.66 28.82
N GLY A 559 -73.55 -42.93 28.77
CA GLY A 559 -73.13 -43.60 27.54
C GLY A 559 -71.86 -42.97 26.92
N ALA A 560 -72.01 -42.36 25.74
CA ALA A 560 -70.94 -41.63 25.02
C ALA A 560 -70.84 -40.15 25.41
N LEU A 561 -71.74 -39.65 26.26
CA LEU A 561 -71.79 -38.25 26.69
C LEU A 561 -71.18 -38.07 28.08
N LEU A 562 -70.37 -37.03 28.21
CA LEU A 562 -69.98 -36.42 29.47
C LEU A 562 -70.92 -35.24 29.75
N THR A 563 -71.63 -35.29 30.88
CA THR A 563 -72.64 -34.29 31.26
C THR A 563 -72.19 -33.48 32.48
N ASN A 564 -72.88 -32.36 32.73
CA ASN A 564 -72.60 -31.43 33.84
C ASN A 564 -71.22 -30.73 33.77
N ILE A 565 -70.73 -30.46 32.57
CA ILE A 565 -69.50 -29.68 32.34
C ILE A 565 -69.88 -28.19 32.30
N ILE A 566 -69.14 -27.34 33.02
CA ILE A 566 -69.36 -25.89 33.02
C ILE A 566 -68.23 -25.22 32.24
N THR A 567 -68.56 -24.39 31.25
CA THR A 567 -67.58 -23.62 30.46
C THR A 567 -66.95 -22.51 31.29
N ILE A 568 -65.83 -21.94 30.83
CA ILE A 568 -65.20 -20.75 31.45
C ILE A 568 -66.21 -19.58 31.56
N THR A 569 -67.19 -19.51 30.66
CA THR A 569 -68.24 -18.49 30.63
C THR A 569 -69.45 -18.80 31.53
N GLY A 570 -69.44 -19.92 32.27
CA GLY A 570 -70.50 -20.32 33.20
C GLY A 570 -71.66 -21.12 32.58
N SER A 571 -71.61 -21.45 31.29
CA SER A 571 -72.66 -22.21 30.60
C SER A 571 -72.52 -23.71 30.84
N LYS A 572 -73.65 -24.39 31.06
CA LYS A 572 -73.68 -25.85 31.22
C LYS A 572 -73.74 -26.54 29.87
N ILE A 573 -72.74 -27.37 29.57
CA ILE A 573 -72.63 -28.12 28.31
C ILE A 573 -72.59 -29.62 28.52
N LYS A 574 -72.90 -30.37 27.45
CA LYS A 574 -72.68 -31.80 27.31
C LYS A 574 -71.58 -32.03 26.27
N CYS A 575 -70.64 -32.92 26.55
CA CYS A 575 -69.54 -33.24 25.64
C CYS A 575 -69.68 -34.69 25.16
N LEU A 576 -69.93 -34.87 23.87
CA LEU A 576 -69.91 -36.17 23.20
C LEU A 576 -68.45 -36.55 22.94
N VAL A 577 -68.03 -37.75 23.33
CA VAL A 577 -66.64 -38.20 23.15
C VAL A 577 -66.59 -39.30 22.10
N GLN A 578 -65.80 -39.09 21.04
CA GLN A 578 -65.64 -40.08 19.98
C GLN A 578 -64.18 -40.25 19.54
N CYS A 579 -63.84 -41.44 19.05
CA CYS A 579 -62.53 -41.70 18.45
C CYS A 579 -62.62 -41.70 16.92
N ALA A 580 -61.69 -41.00 16.28
CA ALA A 580 -61.45 -41.15 14.85
C ALA A 580 -60.50 -42.33 14.61
N LYS A 581 -60.78 -43.13 13.58
CA LYS A 581 -59.83 -44.08 13.03
C LYS A 581 -59.26 -43.45 11.77
N GLU A 582 -57.98 -43.07 11.83
CA GLU A 582 -57.29 -42.35 10.76
C GLU A 582 -58.01 -41.04 10.39
N GLU A 583 -58.37 -40.84 9.12
CA GLU A 583 -59.06 -39.66 8.60
C GLU A 583 -60.60 -39.81 8.58
N THR A 584 -61.13 -40.86 9.25
CA THR A 584 -62.57 -41.18 9.25
C THR A 584 -63.16 -41.12 10.65
N LEU A 585 -64.27 -40.38 10.80
CA LEU A 585 -65.07 -40.32 12.01
C LEU A 585 -66.39 -41.07 11.82
N GLN A 586 -66.75 -41.93 12.76
CA GLN A 586 -68.05 -42.63 12.76
C GLN A 586 -68.98 -42.04 13.82
N LEU A 587 -70.21 -41.70 13.46
CA LEU A 587 -71.24 -41.17 14.35
C LEU A 587 -72.58 -41.87 14.11
N SER A 588 -73.43 -41.98 15.13
CA SER A 588 -74.83 -42.38 14.97
C SER A 588 -75.68 -41.17 14.52
N PRO A 589 -76.88 -41.38 13.95
CA PRO A 589 -77.73 -40.28 13.46
C PRO A 589 -78.22 -39.42 14.63
N GLU A 590 -78.43 -40.03 15.80
CA GLU A 590 -78.78 -39.36 17.06
C GLU A 590 -77.67 -38.42 17.54
N TYR A 591 -76.42 -38.89 17.50
CA TYR A 591 -75.25 -38.10 17.90
C TYR A 591 -74.96 -36.97 16.91
N TRP A 592 -75.19 -37.21 15.63
CA TRP A 592 -75.16 -36.15 14.62
C TRP A 592 -76.19 -35.07 14.92
N HIS A 593 -77.45 -35.44 15.17
CA HIS A 593 -78.51 -34.48 15.50
C HIS A 593 -78.25 -33.73 16.81
N LEU A 594 -77.69 -34.39 17.83
CA LEU A 594 -77.34 -33.75 19.11
C LEU A 594 -76.31 -32.61 18.96
N LEU A 595 -75.44 -32.66 17.94
CA LEU A 595 -74.49 -31.58 17.62
C LEU A 595 -75.13 -30.34 17.01
N SER A 596 -76.41 -30.40 16.64
CA SER A 596 -77.20 -29.20 16.29
C SER A 596 -77.63 -28.40 17.52
N SER A 597 -77.53 -28.97 18.72
CA SER A 597 -77.92 -28.30 19.96
C SER A 597 -76.82 -27.36 20.45
N PRO A 598 -77.13 -26.11 20.85
CA PRO A 598 -76.12 -25.13 21.24
C PRO A 598 -75.37 -25.50 22.54
N ASN A 599 -75.91 -26.45 23.31
CA ASN A 599 -75.32 -26.91 24.57
C ASN A 599 -74.55 -28.23 24.44
N THR A 600 -74.32 -28.72 23.22
CA THR A 600 -73.59 -29.98 22.97
C THR A 600 -72.32 -29.70 22.17
N THR A 601 -71.20 -30.21 22.65
CA THR A 601 -69.92 -30.20 21.92
C THR A 601 -69.47 -31.62 21.62
N LEU A 602 -68.69 -31.82 20.56
CA LEU A 602 -68.06 -33.09 20.23
C LEU A 602 -66.55 -32.97 20.44
N LEU A 603 -65.99 -33.85 21.26
CA LEU A 603 -64.55 -34.01 21.38
C LEU A 603 -64.14 -35.27 20.61
N VAL A 604 -63.32 -35.08 19.58
CA VAL A 604 -62.75 -36.18 18.81
C VAL A 604 -61.31 -36.41 19.23
N VAL A 605 -61.02 -37.67 19.58
CA VAL A 605 -59.68 -38.18 19.84
C VAL A 605 -59.14 -38.84 18.58
N PHE A 606 -58.04 -38.31 18.04
CA PHE A 606 -57.33 -38.85 16.88
C PHE A 606 -56.21 -39.83 17.28
N PRO A 607 -55.73 -40.67 16.35
CA PRO A 607 -54.47 -41.38 16.51
C PRO A 607 -53.33 -40.40 16.90
N GLN A 608 -52.37 -40.84 17.72
CA GLN A 608 -51.34 -39.99 18.35
C GLN A 608 -51.86 -39.03 19.45
N ASN A 609 -53.01 -39.36 20.06
CA ASN A 609 -53.58 -38.66 21.22
C ASN A 609 -53.83 -37.14 21.03
N ARG A 610 -54.06 -36.70 19.80
CA ARG A 610 -54.51 -35.33 19.52
C ARG A 610 -56.02 -35.27 19.73
N SER A 611 -56.48 -34.36 20.57
CA SER A 611 -57.91 -34.11 20.77
C SER A 611 -58.31 -32.79 20.13
N ARG A 612 -59.47 -32.75 19.48
CA ARG A 612 -60.10 -31.51 19.01
C ARG A 612 -61.53 -31.43 19.50
N LEU A 613 -61.92 -30.22 19.92
CA LEU A 613 -63.27 -29.90 20.33
C LEU A 613 -63.99 -29.20 19.17
N PHE A 614 -65.19 -29.68 18.84
CA PHE A 614 -66.08 -29.13 17.83
C PHE A 614 -67.36 -28.65 18.50
N THR A 615 -67.76 -27.43 18.19
CA THR A 615 -68.93 -26.79 18.83
C THR A 615 -70.19 -26.84 17.97
N SER A 616 -70.06 -27.23 16.70
CA SER A 616 -71.19 -27.37 15.78
C SER A 616 -70.91 -28.37 14.67
N GLN A 617 -71.95 -28.80 13.97
CA GLN A 617 -71.81 -29.62 12.76
C GLN A 617 -71.00 -28.91 11.65
N GLU A 618 -71.10 -27.58 11.54
CA GLU A 618 -70.38 -26.82 10.52
C GLU A 618 -68.87 -26.76 10.79
N ASP A 619 -68.51 -26.62 12.06
CA ASP A 619 -67.12 -26.66 12.54
C ASP A 619 -66.48 -28.01 12.20
N LEU A 620 -67.20 -29.10 12.47
CA LEU A 620 -66.76 -30.46 12.14
C LEU A 620 -66.57 -30.68 10.63
N LEU A 621 -67.44 -30.11 9.78
CA LEU A 621 -67.36 -30.26 8.32
C LEU A 621 -66.22 -29.45 7.69
N LYS A 622 -65.85 -28.32 8.29
CA LYS A 622 -64.76 -27.44 7.83
C LYS A 622 -63.37 -27.99 8.16
N ASP A 623 -63.28 -28.93 9.10
CA ASP A 623 -61.99 -29.50 9.52
C ASP A 623 -61.29 -30.25 8.36
N SER A 624 -60.02 -29.91 8.13
CA SER A 624 -59.17 -30.47 7.07
C SER A 624 -58.62 -31.86 7.39
N LEU A 625 -58.72 -32.31 8.64
CA LEU A 625 -58.24 -33.64 9.07
C LEU A 625 -59.22 -34.77 8.73
N PHE A 626 -60.50 -34.48 8.50
CA PHE A 626 -61.46 -35.48 8.08
C PHE A 626 -61.60 -35.52 6.56
N LYS A 627 -61.30 -36.69 5.98
CA LYS A 627 -61.58 -36.97 4.57
C LYS A 627 -63.07 -37.29 4.39
N HIS A 628 -63.63 -38.09 5.30
CA HIS A 628 -65.05 -38.48 5.32
C HIS A 628 -65.58 -38.60 6.75
N ILE A 629 -66.84 -38.23 6.97
CA ILE A 629 -67.61 -38.46 8.20
C ILE A 629 -68.67 -39.51 7.88
N GLN A 630 -68.59 -40.67 8.53
CA GLN A 630 -69.53 -41.77 8.34
C GLN A 630 -70.65 -41.68 9.38
N VAL A 631 -71.90 -41.56 8.93
CA VAL A 631 -73.07 -41.68 9.81
C VAL A 631 -73.64 -43.09 9.63
N ILE A 632 -73.59 -43.88 10.71
CA ILE A 632 -74.03 -45.28 10.71
C ILE A 632 -75.53 -45.31 10.97
N ILE A 633 -76.32 -45.84 10.04
CA ILE A 633 -77.78 -45.90 10.16
C ILE A 633 -78.20 -47.32 10.54
N PRO A 634 -78.93 -47.52 11.66
CA PRO A 634 -79.46 -48.83 12.02
C PRO A 634 -80.47 -49.32 10.97
N LYS A 635 -80.55 -50.64 10.76
CA LYS A 635 -81.45 -51.24 9.77
C LYS A 635 -82.92 -50.86 10.11
N PRO A 636 -83.62 -50.10 9.24
CA PRO A 636 -84.99 -49.66 9.53
C PRO A 636 -85.95 -50.84 9.47
N ASN A 637 -86.92 -50.89 10.39
CA ASN A 637 -87.98 -51.91 10.40
C ASN A 637 -89.17 -51.51 9.51
N THR A 638 -89.31 -50.20 9.20
CA THR A 638 -90.33 -49.67 8.30
C THR A 638 -89.77 -48.61 7.33
N PRO A 639 -90.42 -48.37 6.18
CA PRO A 639 -90.04 -47.29 5.25
C PRO A 639 -90.14 -45.89 5.87
N GLU A 640 -91.04 -45.71 6.84
CA GLU A 640 -91.26 -44.44 7.55
C GLU A 640 -90.09 -44.11 8.50
N GLU A 641 -89.56 -45.11 9.22
CA GLU A 641 -88.34 -44.97 10.03
C GLU A 641 -87.13 -44.57 9.18
N MET A 642 -87.03 -45.09 7.96
CA MET A 642 -85.96 -44.71 7.04
C MET A 642 -86.08 -43.25 6.61
N ASN A 643 -87.29 -42.79 6.27
CA ASN A 643 -87.50 -41.38 5.89
C ASN A 643 -87.18 -40.43 7.06
N GLU A 644 -87.55 -40.77 8.30
CA GLU A 644 -87.23 -39.98 9.49
C GLU A 644 -85.71 -39.90 9.76
N LEU A 645 -84.99 -41.01 9.57
CA LEU A 645 -83.52 -41.07 9.73
C LEU A 645 -82.78 -40.28 8.64
N LEU A 646 -83.30 -40.26 7.41
CA LEU A 646 -82.75 -39.46 6.31
C LEU A 646 -83.01 -37.95 6.49
N GLU A 647 -84.18 -37.56 7.00
CA GLU A 647 -84.45 -36.15 7.32
C GLU A 647 -83.52 -35.60 8.41
N LYS A 648 -83.15 -36.42 9.40
CA LYS A 648 -82.22 -36.06 10.48
C LYS A 648 -80.78 -35.82 9.99
N VAL A 649 -80.39 -36.41 8.85
CA VAL A 649 -79.02 -36.31 8.28
C VAL A 649 -79.06 -35.58 6.94
N LYS A 650 -79.23 -34.25 6.96
CA LYS A 650 -79.17 -33.41 5.74
C LYS A 650 -77.85 -33.64 4.97
N PHE A 651 -77.96 -34.10 3.73
CA PHE A 651 -76.83 -34.54 2.90
C PHE A 651 -75.82 -33.40 2.62
N ARG A 652 -74.52 -33.65 2.87
CA ARG A 652 -73.42 -32.72 2.53
C ARG A 652 -72.20 -33.53 2.02
N LYS A 653 -71.38 -32.94 1.13
CA LYS A 653 -70.28 -33.59 0.37
C LYS A 653 -69.29 -34.47 1.16
N LYS A 654 -69.15 -34.30 2.48
CA LYS A 654 -68.23 -35.08 3.34
C LYS A 654 -68.91 -36.22 4.11
N ILE A 655 -70.23 -36.39 4.04
CA ILE A 655 -70.99 -37.39 4.80
C ILE A 655 -71.17 -38.66 3.96
N ILE A 656 -70.83 -39.82 4.52
CA ILE A 656 -71.10 -41.14 3.94
C ILE A 656 -72.08 -41.87 4.85
N LEU A 657 -73.22 -42.31 4.32
CA LEU A 657 -74.17 -43.15 5.05
C LEU A 657 -73.71 -44.61 4.95
N LYS A 658 -73.59 -45.29 6.07
CA LYS A 658 -73.25 -46.72 6.12
C LYS A 658 -74.36 -47.47 6.85
N PRO A 659 -74.98 -48.52 6.27
CA PRO A 659 -75.86 -49.39 7.02
C PRO A 659 -75.04 -50.11 8.10
N ASP A 660 -75.62 -50.22 9.30
CA ASP A 660 -75.05 -50.95 10.45
C ASP A 660 -74.90 -52.45 10.16
#